data_AF-A0A7X3ZIV1-F1
#
_entry.id   AF-A0A7X3ZIV1-F1
#
_cell.length_a   1.000
_cell.length_b   1.000
_cell.length_c   1.000
_cell.angle_alpha   90.00
_cell.angle_beta   90.00
_cell.angle_gamma   90.00
#
_symmetry.space_group_name_H-M   'P 1'
#
loop_
_entity.id
_entity.type
_entity.pdbx_description
1 polymer ?
#
loop_
_entity_poly.entity_id
_entity_poly.type
_entity_poly.pdbx_seq_one_letter_code
_entity_poly.pdbx_strand_id
1 'polypeptide(L)'
;YITMSTKIENPLTQFVPNPDISQQVLQEQLSSFIKAERELLKESIVSGESGFTACSTHTLIWDAVIRKVYEVAAFQIQTEYTKQVEELLKIPDIESSELLSDLPEEWTPDVALYGVGSYGRHELCYFSDVDVVYTSSVDLEDVYDEGTLELIRWFYDFFDSLHSVIPGFEFSFIYRPMSDIAKWNYQDMTALIDMRFIAGDSSLTEQFRKAVYNEKSDISLVLDLLQSKADAFKASEDTIYLNQPDIKTGRGGLRTLQYALWMCGLPEFTSILELYERYDDDQLKPSLDFMFKVRNLLHVFADAPHDSLSYHPEQEDILQTKIATTMGYSDKSDECRYEFMADYYAKAKYLHFKAELLIRKFLANGIPVSDVLGMRTDVLYCIDNNFGELDTDELFKLFTYFQQYDFEIDPSLATFIFAYADAFDWEYFKNRMAELINTSGNVEKSLTRLHRLGILSRLGEGGERFEKAMMTRSERSLDPYTVGKHTLVAIGYLDEIRQTESSSPFAGPRLGQPMTPTANSELEELNTAFRSLSDTAPLYMAIFLHDIDKPDPVHPQTGAEKAKRIAPEFGFNPQQTDEICFLIREHLTMITLTRYHQWDESTITEFCEKVNSLERLTALYLLTYCDSKANGSQNFNNLVKHNLKRLYEVVRVRFVGQEETQWGVHAPPEEYQQFLHQMPVTYRIGVAPEEISMHMKMISQAETTSTENQDPSAGAAILQFVDKPGFTELHLCSHRRIGKLHTVSGLFFANNIDVRDARVYTKQDTNVELEIYRLVHQSPHHTAEPLPLDEDLKRNLDFDIRSLMAKEITLEQIFEKYYVDPTGTWRVDDVTVEPARNYTEIVVTGEEKMGFLHYFSGILAKLELNVEMCKCSGLGGQAIDRFYVQTVTDPQKVRDSILTELSTE
;
A
#
# COMPACT_ATOMS: atom_id res chain seq x y z
N TYR A 1 -3.06 44.03 19.83
CA TYR A 1 -3.92 43.80 18.67
C TYR A 1 -4.49 45.10 18.08
N ILE A 2 -5.48 45.76 18.70
CA ILE A 2 -6.15 46.97 18.14
C ILE A 2 -5.14 48.05 17.70
N THR A 3 -4.20 48.44 18.57
CA THR A 3 -3.18 49.45 18.25
C THR A 3 -2.24 49.05 17.10
N MET A 4 -2.02 47.75 16.88
CA MET A 4 -1.23 47.23 15.76
C MET A 4 -2.05 47.22 14.46
N SER A 5 -3.31 46.75 14.52
CA SER A 5 -4.26 46.78 13.39
C SER A 5 -4.39 48.19 12.81
N THR A 6 -4.64 49.19 13.67
CA THR A 6 -4.79 50.58 13.22
C THR A 6 -3.51 51.12 12.56
N LYS A 7 -2.31 50.70 13.01
CA LYS A 7 -1.06 51.13 12.38
C LYS A 7 -0.89 50.54 10.97
N ILE A 8 -1.27 49.28 10.78
CA ILE A 8 -1.17 48.57 9.49
C ILE A 8 -2.25 49.05 8.51
N GLU A 9 -3.45 49.35 9.01
CA GLU A 9 -4.56 49.85 8.20
C GLU A 9 -4.41 51.32 7.78
N ASN A 10 -3.75 52.15 8.60
CA ASN A 10 -3.61 53.58 8.35
C ASN A 10 -3.04 53.92 6.95
N PRO A 11 -1.95 53.30 6.46
CA PRO A 11 -1.47 53.50 5.09
C PRO A 11 -2.50 53.10 4.02
N LEU A 12 -3.42 52.18 4.29
CA LEU A 12 -4.45 51.77 3.33
C LEU A 12 -5.63 52.74 3.26
N THR A 13 -5.82 53.61 4.26
CA THR A 13 -6.89 54.63 4.25
C THR A 13 -6.75 55.65 3.12
N GLN A 14 -5.53 55.79 2.56
CA GLN A 14 -5.29 56.64 1.39
C GLN A 14 -5.89 56.06 0.09
N PHE A 15 -6.16 54.75 0.07
CA PHE A 15 -6.82 54.06 -1.03
C PHE A 15 -8.33 54.11 -0.82
N VAL A 16 -8.93 55.24 -1.21
CA VAL A 16 -10.38 55.46 -1.14
C VAL A 16 -11.04 54.79 -2.34
N PRO A 17 -12.20 54.12 -2.18
CA PRO A 17 -12.96 53.59 -3.31
C PRO A 17 -13.24 54.69 -4.34
N ASN A 18 -12.79 54.49 -5.58
CA ASN A 18 -12.93 55.43 -6.68
C ASN A 18 -13.30 54.63 -7.94
N PRO A 19 -14.40 54.96 -8.64
CA PRO A 19 -14.83 54.23 -9.83
C PRO A 19 -13.86 54.38 -11.01
N ASP A 20 -13.00 55.40 -11.00
CA ASP A 20 -12.01 55.66 -12.05
C ASP A 20 -10.66 54.95 -11.85
N ILE A 21 -10.47 54.26 -10.70
CA ILE A 21 -9.26 53.47 -10.45
C ILE A 21 -9.45 52.09 -11.06
N SER A 22 -8.63 51.75 -12.06
CA SER A 22 -8.65 50.40 -12.64
C SER A 22 -8.13 49.36 -11.63
N GLN A 23 -8.64 48.13 -11.74
CA GLN A 23 -8.20 46.96 -10.98
C GLN A 23 -6.67 46.80 -11.00
N GLN A 24 -6.04 47.05 -12.14
CA GLN A 24 -4.57 47.01 -12.30
C GLN A 24 -3.84 48.03 -11.42
N VAL A 25 -4.34 49.27 -11.32
CA VAL A 25 -3.73 50.30 -10.48
C VAL A 25 -3.84 49.94 -9.00
N LEU A 26 -4.99 49.38 -8.58
CA LEU A 26 -5.16 48.90 -7.21
C LEU A 26 -4.23 47.73 -6.90
N GLN A 27 -4.11 46.76 -7.82
CA GLN A 27 -3.19 45.63 -7.69
C GLN A 27 -1.74 46.10 -7.51
N GLU A 28 -1.26 47.07 -8.30
CA GLU A 28 0.10 47.62 -8.17
C GLU A 28 0.32 48.32 -6.81
N GLN A 29 -0.67 49.07 -6.35
CA GLN A 29 -0.62 49.77 -5.06
C GLN A 29 -0.59 48.80 -3.88
N LEU A 30 -1.50 47.83 -3.86
CA LEU A 30 -1.57 46.80 -2.82
C LEU A 30 -0.32 45.92 -2.83
N SER A 31 0.19 45.55 -4.01
CA SER A 31 1.45 44.80 -4.15
C SER A 31 2.64 45.54 -3.54
N SER A 32 2.71 46.87 -3.74
CA SER A 32 3.75 47.70 -3.15
C SER A 32 3.63 47.80 -1.63
N PHE A 33 2.41 47.94 -1.12
CA PHE A 33 2.13 47.92 0.32
C PHE A 33 2.53 46.58 0.95
N ILE A 34 2.10 45.46 0.37
CA ILE A 34 2.42 44.10 0.85
C ILE A 34 3.93 43.90 0.93
N LYS A 35 4.68 44.30 -0.12
CA LYS A 35 6.15 44.22 -0.12
C LYS A 35 6.77 45.03 1.02
N ALA A 36 6.33 46.27 1.22
CA ALA A 36 6.87 47.14 2.26
C ALA A 36 6.61 46.57 3.67
N GLU A 37 5.37 46.16 3.96
CA GLU A 37 5.01 45.62 5.28
C GLU A 37 5.66 44.26 5.55
N ARG A 38 5.83 43.41 4.53
CA ARG A 38 6.55 42.14 4.69
C ARG A 38 8.04 42.35 4.96
N GLU A 39 8.69 43.33 4.33
CA GLU A 39 10.09 43.65 4.68
C GLU A 39 10.22 44.15 6.12
N LEU A 40 9.30 45.00 6.60
CA LEU A 40 9.27 45.42 8.01
C LEU A 40 9.05 44.24 8.97
N LEU A 41 8.18 43.30 8.61
CA LEU A 41 7.96 42.08 9.37
C LEU A 41 9.23 41.21 9.39
N LYS A 42 9.92 41.07 8.25
CA LYS A 42 11.19 40.33 8.14
C LYS A 42 12.25 40.92 9.07
N GLU A 43 12.40 42.25 9.08
CA GLU A 43 13.30 42.97 9.99
C GLU A 43 12.94 42.74 11.47
N SER A 44 11.66 42.79 11.81
CA SER A 44 11.15 42.54 13.18
C SER A 44 11.46 41.11 13.63
N ILE A 45 11.20 40.10 12.78
CA ILE A 45 11.51 38.68 13.06
C ILE A 45 13.01 38.50 13.37
N VAL A 46 13.89 39.04 12.53
CA VAL A 46 15.35 38.93 12.72
C VAL A 46 15.83 39.73 13.93
N SER A 47 15.11 40.77 14.33
CA SER A 47 15.40 41.56 15.53
C SER A 47 14.93 40.89 16.83
N GLY A 48 14.36 39.68 16.76
CA GLY A 48 14.02 38.87 17.92
C GLY A 48 12.57 39.01 18.41
N GLU A 49 11.66 39.50 17.57
CA GLU A 49 10.21 39.51 17.84
C GLU A 49 9.70 38.14 18.33
N SER A 50 8.69 38.15 19.21
CA SER A 50 8.04 36.91 19.64
C SER A 50 7.34 36.22 18.48
N GLY A 51 7.28 34.89 18.48
CA GLY A 51 6.65 34.09 17.43
C GLY A 51 5.18 34.45 17.22
N PHE A 52 4.40 34.57 18.29
CA PHE A 52 2.98 34.96 18.21
C PHE A 52 2.77 36.36 17.64
N THR A 53 3.59 37.33 18.04
CA THR A 53 3.47 38.71 17.54
C THR A 53 3.79 38.78 16.04
N ALA A 54 4.83 38.07 15.59
CA ALA A 54 5.17 37.99 14.17
C ALA A 54 4.01 37.38 13.36
N CYS A 55 3.45 36.26 13.82
CA CYS A 55 2.33 35.60 13.15
C CYS A 55 1.05 36.46 13.11
N SER A 56 0.74 37.12 14.24
CA SER A 56 -0.41 38.02 14.34
C SER A 56 -0.25 39.25 13.46
N THR A 57 0.96 39.80 13.36
CA THR A 57 1.27 40.94 12.49
C THR A 57 1.09 40.56 11.03
N HIS A 58 1.61 39.40 10.62
CA HIS A 58 1.43 38.92 9.26
C HIS A 58 -0.05 38.70 8.90
N THR A 59 -0.80 38.11 9.83
CA THR A 59 -2.26 37.92 9.70
C THR A 59 -2.96 39.26 9.50
N LEU A 60 -2.61 40.29 10.28
CA LEU A 60 -3.19 41.62 10.17
C LEU A 60 -2.87 42.32 8.84
N ILE A 61 -1.68 42.11 8.26
CA ILE A 61 -1.34 42.62 6.93
C ILE A 61 -2.34 42.08 5.90
N TRP A 62 -2.59 40.76 5.91
CA TRP A 62 -3.52 40.14 4.98
C TRP A 62 -4.98 40.49 5.25
N ASP A 63 -5.40 40.61 6.52
CA ASP A 63 -6.74 41.10 6.86
C ASP A 63 -7.00 42.48 6.24
N ALA A 64 -6.02 43.39 6.39
CA ALA A 64 -6.13 44.75 5.90
C ALA A 64 -6.21 44.79 4.37
N VAL A 65 -5.41 43.97 3.69
CA VAL A 65 -5.42 43.83 2.22
C VAL A 65 -6.73 43.25 1.72
N ILE A 66 -7.17 42.11 2.25
CA ILE A 66 -8.40 41.42 1.81
C ILE A 66 -9.63 42.30 2.04
N ARG A 67 -9.71 42.98 3.20
CA ARG A 67 -10.78 43.95 3.48
C ARG A 67 -10.77 45.12 2.52
N LYS A 68 -9.59 45.64 2.16
CA LYS A 68 -9.48 46.74 1.20
C LYS A 68 -9.87 46.32 -0.21
N VAL A 69 -9.50 45.11 -0.64
CA VAL A 69 -9.95 44.55 -1.93
C VAL A 69 -11.46 44.40 -1.94
N TYR A 70 -12.04 43.82 -0.88
CA TYR A 70 -13.49 43.71 -0.72
C TYR A 70 -14.18 45.07 -0.81
N GLU A 71 -13.71 46.06 -0.05
CA GLU A 71 -14.27 47.41 0.02
C GLU A 71 -14.29 48.10 -1.36
N VAL A 72 -13.16 48.04 -2.09
CA VAL A 72 -13.05 48.69 -3.40
C VAL A 72 -13.90 47.97 -4.45
N ALA A 73 -13.83 46.64 -4.50
CA ALA A 73 -14.61 45.83 -5.44
C ALA A 73 -16.12 46.03 -5.22
N ALA A 74 -16.59 45.91 -3.98
CA ALA A 74 -18.01 46.07 -3.65
C ALA A 74 -18.51 47.47 -4.01
N PHE A 75 -17.72 48.52 -3.73
CA PHE A 75 -18.10 49.88 -4.10
C PHE A 75 -18.19 50.10 -5.62
N GLN A 76 -17.26 49.55 -6.40
CA GLN A 76 -17.29 49.67 -7.86
C GLN A 76 -18.50 48.94 -8.46
N ILE A 77 -18.77 47.73 -7.98
CA ILE A 77 -19.94 46.93 -8.39
C ILE A 77 -21.23 47.67 -8.02
N GLN A 78 -21.33 48.21 -6.81
CA GLN A 78 -22.49 48.99 -6.37
C GLN A 78 -22.71 50.25 -7.23
N THR A 79 -21.62 50.93 -7.60
CA THR A 79 -21.68 52.13 -8.45
C THR A 79 -22.19 51.80 -9.85
N GLU A 80 -21.68 50.73 -10.44
CA GLU A 80 -22.09 50.27 -11.78
C GLU A 80 -23.55 49.75 -11.77
N TYR A 81 -23.93 48.98 -10.75
CA TYR A 81 -25.31 48.54 -10.55
C TYR A 81 -26.27 49.73 -10.46
N THR A 82 -25.94 50.74 -9.64
CA THR A 82 -26.75 51.96 -9.49
C THR A 82 -26.92 52.68 -10.82
N LYS A 83 -25.84 52.82 -11.60
CA LYS A 83 -25.89 53.45 -12.92
C LYS A 83 -26.77 52.66 -13.91
N GLN A 84 -26.70 51.34 -13.90
CA GLN A 84 -27.56 50.49 -14.73
C GLN A 84 -29.04 50.65 -14.36
N VAL A 85 -29.36 50.69 -13.06
CA VAL A 85 -30.73 50.97 -12.59
C VAL A 85 -31.20 52.36 -13.04
N GLU A 86 -30.37 53.39 -12.91
CA GLU A 86 -30.70 54.74 -13.39
C GLU A 86 -30.92 54.82 -14.91
N GLU A 87 -30.20 54.02 -15.71
CA GLU A 87 -30.39 53.93 -17.16
C GLU A 87 -31.68 53.19 -17.51
N LEU A 88 -32.00 52.10 -16.82
CA LEU A 88 -33.25 51.37 -16.99
C LEU A 88 -34.47 52.25 -16.69
N LEU A 89 -34.39 53.07 -15.63
CA LEU A 89 -35.46 54.02 -15.27
C LEU A 89 -35.70 55.14 -16.32
N LYS A 90 -34.80 55.32 -17.30
CA LYS A 90 -34.98 56.30 -18.41
C LYS A 90 -35.72 55.72 -19.62
N ILE A 91 -36.04 54.42 -19.63
CA ILE A 91 -36.72 53.75 -20.74
C ILE A 91 -38.24 54.03 -20.68
N PRO A 92 -38.89 54.58 -21.74
CA PRO A 92 -40.24 55.16 -21.66
C PRO A 92 -41.41 54.20 -21.37
N ASP A 93 -41.23 52.88 -21.48
CA ASP A 93 -42.30 51.86 -21.39
C ASP A 93 -42.17 50.95 -20.15
N ILE A 94 -41.27 51.25 -19.21
CA ILE A 94 -41.15 50.52 -17.95
C ILE A 94 -41.98 51.27 -16.91
N GLU A 95 -43.08 50.67 -16.41
CA GLU A 95 -43.79 51.20 -15.24
C GLU A 95 -42.84 51.15 -14.03
N SER A 96 -42.33 52.32 -13.66
CA SER A 96 -41.32 52.48 -12.61
C SER A 96 -41.75 51.91 -11.25
N SER A 97 -43.04 51.71 -10.99
CA SER A 97 -43.56 51.14 -9.74
C SER A 97 -43.42 49.62 -9.62
N GLU A 98 -43.44 48.86 -10.71
CA GLU A 98 -43.27 47.38 -10.66
C GLU A 98 -41.79 46.99 -10.64
N LEU A 99 -40.92 47.75 -11.33
CA LEU A 99 -39.48 47.44 -11.36
C LEU A 99 -38.77 47.84 -10.05
N LEU A 100 -39.23 48.89 -9.36
CA LEU A 100 -38.67 49.37 -8.10
C LEU A 100 -39.14 48.57 -6.87
N SER A 101 -40.21 47.78 -6.97
CA SER A 101 -40.69 46.98 -5.83
C SER A 101 -39.87 45.71 -5.58
N ASP A 102 -39.19 45.21 -6.62
CA ASP A 102 -38.43 43.95 -6.59
C ASP A 102 -36.91 44.16 -6.54
N LEU A 103 -36.41 45.39 -6.73
CA LEU A 103 -34.98 45.73 -6.65
C LEU A 103 -34.66 46.32 -5.26
N PRO A 104 -33.63 45.82 -4.55
CA PRO A 104 -33.23 46.39 -3.27
C PRO A 104 -32.73 47.84 -3.44
N GLU A 105 -32.96 48.69 -2.43
CA GLU A 105 -32.53 50.11 -2.43
C GLU A 105 -31.00 50.26 -2.61
N GLU A 106 -30.22 49.29 -2.12
CA GLU A 106 -28.77 49.18 -2.33
C GLU A 106 -28.40 47.73 -2.64
N TRP A 107 -27.44 47.52 -3.56
CA TRP A 107 -26.87 46.19 -3.79
C TRP A 107 -25.98 45.79 -2.60
N THR A 108 -26.25 44.61 -2.04
CA THR A 108 -25.43 43.99 -1.00
C THR A 108 -25.00 42.59 -1.45
N PRO A 109 -23.69 42.29 -1.52
CA PRO A 109 -23.22 40.99 -1.96
C PRO A 109 -23.63 39.89 -0.97
N ASP A 110 -24.15 38.79 -1.50
CA ASP A 110 -24.52 37.60 -0.73
C ASP A 110 -23.32 36.66 -0.56
N VAL A 111 -22.26 37.17 0.07
CA VAL A 111 -21.01 36.45 0.30
C VAL A 111 -20.43 36.76 1.67
N ALA A 112 -19.87 35.75 2.31
CA ALA A 112 -19.00 35.89 3.48
C ALA A 112 -17.62 35.29 3.23
N LEU A 113 -16.58 36.04 3.60
CA LEU A 113 -15.17 35.64 3.50
C LEU A 113 -14.62 35.33 4.89
N TYR A 114 -13.96 34.19 5.03
CA TYR A 114 -13.35 33.75 6.28
C TYR A 114 -11.96 33.15 6.06
N GLY A 115 -11.04 33.45 6.97
CA GLY A 115 -9.73 32.83 7.03
C GLY A 115 -9.82 31.50 7.75
N VAL A 116 -9.10 30.49 7.27
CA VAL A 116 -9.06 29.14 7.86
C VAL A 116 -7.62 28.72 8.16
N GLY A 117 -7.43 27.59 8.83
CA GLY A 117 -6.10 27.07 9.11
C GLY A 117 -5.23 28.05 9.93
N SER A 118 -3.93 28.16 9.61
CA SER A 118 -3.03 29.08 10.33
C SER A 118 -3.41 30.54 10.17
N TYR A 119 -4.05 30.91 9.05
CA TYR A 119 -4.52 32.28 8.83
C TYR A 119 -5.74 32.61 9.71
N GLY A 120 -6.65 31.65 9.87
CA GLY A 120 -7.78 31.74 10.80
C GLY A 120 -7.35 31.90 12.27
N ARG A 121 -6.29 31.18 12.68
CA ARG A 121 -5.79 31.13 14.08
C ARG A 121 -4.85 32.27 14.51
N HIS A 122 -4.54 33.23 13.63
CA HIS A 122 -3.46 34.22 13.85
C HIS A 122 -2.06 33.60 14.00
N GLU A 123 -1.83 32.45 13.38
CA GLU A 123 -0.57 31.67 13.42
C GLU A 123 0.21 31.71 12.09
N LEU A 124 -0.05 32.73 11.25
CA LEU A 124 0.51 32.84 9.91
C LEU A 124 2.00 33.19 9.93
N CYS A 125 2.89 32.20 9.84
CA CYS A 125 4.33 32.45 9.70
C CYS A 125 4.68 33.11 8.34
N TYR A 126 5.89 33.66 8.21
CA TYR A 126 6.31 34.56 7.11
C TYR A 126 6.06 34.06 5.67
N PHE A 127 6.20 32.76 5.41
CA PHE A 127 5.90 32.05 4.16
C PHE A 127 4.81 30.98 4.33
N SER A 128 3.92 31.12 5.32
CA SER A 128 2.74 30.24 5.42
C SER A 128 1.63 30.70 4.49
N ASP A 129 0.91 29.72 3.97
CA ASP A 129 -0.18 29.90 3.00
C ASP A 129 -1.33 30.74 3.59
N VAL A 130 -1.93 31.56 2.74
CA VAL A 130 -3.10 32.36 3.09
C VAL A 130 -4.34 31.67 2.53
N ASP A 131 -5.02 30.93 3.41
CA ASP A 131 -6.23 30.19 3.08
C ASP A 131 -7.50 31.00 3.40
N VAL A 132 -8.20 31.40 2.35
CA VAL A 132 -9.47 32.11 2.41
C VAL A 132 -10.56 31.22 1.82
N VAL A 133 -11.63 31.08 2.58
CA VAL A 133 -12.82 30.37 2.13
C VAL A 133 -13.98 31.35 2.07
N TYR A 134 -14.87 31.15 1.11
CA TYR A 134 -16.08 31.94 0.98
C TYR A 134 -17.33 31.09 0.82
N THR A 135 -18.46 31.62 1.26
CA THR A 135 -19.78 30.99 1.17
C THR A 135 -20.85 32.02 0.82
N SER A 136 -21.99 31.55 0.34
CA SER A 136 -23.16 32.33 -0.10
C SER A 136 -24.43 31.68 0.45
N SER A 137 -25.57 32.39 0.49
CA SER A 137 -26.84 31.83 0.96
C SER A 137 -27.45 30.81 0.00
N VAL A 138 -27.07 30.87 -1.27
CA VAL A 138 -27.45 29.93 -2.33
C VAL A 138 -26.22 29.33 -3.01
N ASP A 139 -26.38 28.19 -3.66
CA ASP A 139 -25.30 27.56 -4.41
C ASP A 139 -24.92 28.45 -5.61
N LEU A 140 -23.63 28.54 -5.97
CA LEU A 140 -23.15 29.43 -7.05
C LEU A 140 -23.87 29.21 -8.39
N GLU A 141 -24.34 27.98 -8.66
CA GLU A 141 -25.12 27.65 -9.86
C GLU A 141 -26.51 28.32 -9.88
N ASP A 142 -27.02 28.63 -8.69
CA ASP A 142 -28.30 29.28 -8.43
C ASP A 142 -28.12 30.75 -7.99
N VAL A 143 -26.89 31.27 -7.95
CA VAL A 143 -26.63 32.70 -7.70
C VAL A 143 -27.08 33.48 -8.93
N TYR A 144 -28.25 34.12 -8.81
CA TYR A 144 -28.79 35.01 -9.85
C TYR A 144 -28.20 36.43 -9.80
N ASP A 145 -27.35 36.74 -8.81
CA ASP A 145 -26.71 38.05 -8.64
C ASP A 145 -25.34 38.11 -9.33
N GLU A 146 -25.30 38.71 -10.52
CA GLU A 146 -24.06 38.98 -11.27
C GLU A 146 -23.06 39.83 -10.48
N GLY A 147 -23.52 40.69 -9.55
CA GLY A 147 -22.62 41.48 -8.71
C GLY A 147 -21.78 40.60 -7.78
N THR A 148 -22.39 39.57 -7.19
CA THR A 148 -21.68 38.62 -6.30
C THR A 148 -20.67 37.78 -7.08
N LEU A 149 -21.01 37.34 -8.30
CA LEU A 149 -20.08 36.64 -9.18
C LEU A 149 -18.90 37.53 -9.60
N GLU A 150 -19.14 38.81 -9.87
CA GLU A 150 -18.09 39.76 -10.22
C GLU A 150 -17.16 40.04 -9.03
N LEU A 151 -17.69 40.12 -7.80
CA LEU A 151 -16.88 40.23 -6.59
C LEU A 151 -15.95 39.02 -6.42
N ILE A 152 -16.45 37.81 -6.70
CA ILE A 152 -15.65 36.58 -6.64
C ILE A 152 -14.53 36.60 -7.68
N ARG A 153 -14.81 37.03 -8.91
CA ARG A 153 -13.79 37.20 -9.96
C ARG A 153 -12.71 38.19 -9.55
N TRP A 154 -13.09 39.30 -8.93
CA TRP A 154 -12.17 40.28 -8.36
C TRP A 154 -11.15 39.65 -7.40
N PHE A 155 -11.61 38.77 -6.52
CA PHE A 155 -10.72 38.04 -5.60
C PHE A 155 -9.82 37.05 -6.33
N TYR A 156 -10.34 36.27 -7.27
CA TYR A 156 -9.53 35.34 -8.07
C TYR A 156 -8.41 36.07 -8.82
N ASP A 157 -8.74 37.14 -9.54
CA ASP A 157 -7.77 37.94 -10.28
C ASP A 157 -6.75 38.60 -9.35
N PHE A 158 -7.19 39.07 -8.18
CA PHE A 158 -6.30 39.65 -7.18
C PHE A 158 -5.31 38.60 -6.66
N PHE A 159 -5.77 37.45 -6.18
CA PHE A 159 -4.90 36.39 -5.68
C PHE A 159 -3.96 35.83 -6.76
N ASP A 160 -4.45 35.64 -7.99
CA ASP A 160 -3.61 35.19 -9.10
C ASP A 160 -2.49 36.19 -9.41
N SER A 161 -2.79 37.48 -9.38
CA SER A 161 -1.79 38.54 -9.60
C SER A 161 -0.65 38.51 -8.56
N LEU A 162 -0.93 38.06 -7.32
CA LEU A 162 0.05 38.04 -6.22
C LEU A 162 1.16 36.99 -6.42
N HIS A 163 0.93 35.91 -7.17
CA HIS A 163 1.96 34.91 -7.46
C HIS A 163 3.18 35.52 -8.17
N SER A 164 2.96 36.55 -9.00
CA SER A 164 4.03 37.29 -9.68
C SER A 164 4.76 38.29 -8.77
N VAL A 165 4.11 38.70 -7.67
CA VAL A 165 4.57 39.73 -6.74
C VAL A 165 5.44 39.11 -5.64
N ILE A 166 5.06 37.92 -5.17
CA ILE A 166 5.77 37.15 -4.15
C ILE A 166 5.96 35.71 -4.67
N PRO A 167 7.07 35.44 -5.38
CA PRO A 167 7.37 34.10 -5.85
C PRO A 167 7.45 33.09 -4.70
N GLY A 168 6.83 31.91 -4.87
CA GLY A 168 6.88 30.82 -3.89
C GLY A 168 5.98 30.99 -2.66
N PHE A 169 5.08 31.98 -2.65
CA PHE A 169 4.06 32.13 -1.61
C PHE A 169 2.70 31.68 -2.16
N GLU A 170 2.02 30.77 -1.45
CA GLU A 170 0.76 30.19 -1.90
C GLU A 170 -0.45 30.92 -1.33
N PHE A 171 -1.46 31.08 -2.18
CA PHE A 171 -2.75 31.67 -1.85
C PHE A 171 -3.86 30.71 -2.24
N SER A 172 -4.82 30.51 -1.35
CA SER A 172 -5.98 29.66 -1.58
C SER A 172 -7.26 30.46 -1.38
N PHE A 173 -8.12 30.49 -2.40
CA PHE A 173 -9.44 31.14 -2.38
C PHE A 173 -10.49 30.16 -2.86
N ILE A 174 -11.18 29.49 -1.93
CA ILE A 174 -12.03 28.33 -2.22
C ILE A 174 -13.49 28.62 -1.87
N TYR A 175 -14.39 28.29 -2.79
CA TYR A 175 -15.83 28.28 -2.52
C TYR A 175 -16.23 27.04 -1.72
N ARG A 176 -17.03 27.23 -0.66
CA ARG A 176 -17.64 26.14 0.09
C ARG A 176 -19.15 26.40 0.24
N PRO A 177 -20.00 25.74 -0.55
CA PRO A 177 -21.45 25.88 -0.42
C PRO A 177 -21.95 25.19 0.84
N MET A 178 -23.08 25.66 1.37
CA MET A 178 -23.73 25.01 2.52
C MET A 178 -24.24 23.60 2.18
N SER A 179 -24.59 23.34 0.91
CA SER A 179 -25.09 22.04 0.44
C SER A 179 -24.04 20.93 0.48
N ASP A 180 -22.75 21.27 0.52
CA ASP A 180 -21.65 20.29 0.53
C ASP A 180 -21.18 19.89 1.93
N ILE A 181 -21.70 20.50 3.00
CA ILE A 181 -21.25 20.25 4.39
C ILE A 181 -21.26 18.74 4.72
N ALA A 182 -22.31 18.03 4.31
CA ALA A 182 -22.46 16.58 4.55
C ALA A 182 -21.42 15.70 3.81
N LYS A 183 -20.70 16.25 2.83
CA LYS A 183 -19.70 15.54 2.02
C LYS A 183 -18.26 15.79 2.50
N TRP A 184 -18.06 16.70 3.46
CA TRP A 184 -16.73 17.14 3.87
C TRP A 184 -16.01 16.12 4.75
N ASN A 185 -14.73 15.93 4.47
CA ASN A 185 -13.87 15.00 5.19
C ASN A 185 -13.20 15.66 6.42
N TYR A 186 -12.36 14.92 7.14
CA TYR A 186 -11.65 15.45 8.30
C TYR A 186 -10.72 16.63 7.99
N GLN A 187 -10.18 16.73 6.78
CA GLN A 187 -9.27 17.83 6.39
C GLN A 187 -10.04 19.13 6.25
N ASP A 188 -11.18 19.09 5.56
CA ASP A 188 -12.12 20.22 5.45
C ASP A 188 -12.62 20.63 6.84
N MET A 189 -13.01 19.65 7.65
CA MET A 189 -13.56 19.89 8.98
C MET A 189 -12.56 20.45 9.99
N THR A 190 -11.27 20.13 9.86
CA THR A 190 -10.20 20.68 10.70
C THR A 190 -9.70 22.04 10.21
N ALA A 191 -9.87 22.37 8.93
CA ALA A 191 -9.65 23.75 8.46
C ALA A 191 -10.73 24.69 8.99
N LEU A 192 -11.99 24.26 8.93
CA LEU A 192 -13.16 25.09 9.29
C LEU A 192 -13.34 25.31 10.79
N ILE A 193 -12.81 24.44 11.65
CA ILE A 193 -12.87 24.63 13.11
C ILE A 193 -12.21 25.96 13.54
N ASP A 194 -11.26 26.43 12.74
CA ASP A 194 -10.50 27.66 12.96
C ASP A 194 -11.02 28.82 12.10
N MET A 195 -12.25 28.73 11.59
CA MET A 195 -12.84 29.76 10.73
C MET A 195 -12.95 31.12 11.45
N ARG A 196 -12.43 32.17 10.81
CA ARG A 196 -12.46 33.55 11.31
C ARG A 196 -12.99 34.49 10.25
N PHE A 197 -14.06 35.21 10.56
CA PHE A 197 -14.65 36.21 9.67
C PHE A 197 -13.65 37.32 9.29
N ILE A 198 -13.56 37.63 7.99
CA ILE A 198 -12.72 38.70 7.46
C ILE A 198 -13.56 39.86 6.92
N ALA A 199 -14.47 39.59 5.98
CA ALA A 199 -15.31 40.57 5.29
C ALA A 199 -16.57 39.89 4.71
N GLY A 200 -17.56 40.66 4.25
CA GLY A 200 -18.82 40.12 3.73
C GLY A 200 -20.00 40.23 4.69
N ASP A 201 -21.04 39.43 4.46
CA ASP A 201 -22.16 39.30 5.39
C ASP A 201 -21.78 38.41 6.59
N SER A 202 -21.61 39.04 7.75
CA SER A 202 -21.36 38.33 9.01
C SER A 202 -22.47 37.35 9.40
N SER A 203 -23.71 37.55 8.93
CA SER A 203 -24.85 36.66 9.25
C SER A 203 -24.68 35.28 8.62
N LEU A 204 -24.19 35.21 7.37
CA LEU A 204 -23.86 33.97 6.67
C LEU A 204 -22.77 33.18 7.39
N THR A 205 -21.81 33.87 7.99
CA THR A 205 -20.73 33.21 8.73
C THR A 205 -21.27 32.43 9.93
N GLU A 206 -22.21 33.02 10.67
CA GLU A 206 -22.85 32.35 11.80
C GLU A 206 -23.80 31.24 11.38
N GLN A 207 -24.51 31.41 10.25
CA GLN A 207 -25.34 30.35 9.67
C GLN A 207 -24.48 29.16 9.23
N PHE A 208 -23.39 29.43 8.51
CA PHE A 208 -22.44 28.43 8.05
C PHE A 208 -21.80 27.68 9.22
N ARG A 209 -21.32 28.40 10.24
CA ARG A 209 -20.77 27.80 11.46
C ARG A 209 -21.78 26.86 12.14
N LYS A 210 -23.04 27.29 12.24
CA LYS A 210 -24.12 26.46 12.82
C LYS A 210 -24.44 25.24 11.96
N ALA A 211 -24.45 25.38 10.63
CA ALA A 211 -24.69 24.27 9.72
C ALA A 211 -23.57 23.23 9.84
N VAL A 212 -22.31 23.67 9.85
CA VAL A 212 -21.15 22.79 10.07
C VAL A 212 -21.18 22.14 11.46
N TYR A 213 -21.65 22.85 12.49
CA TYR A 213 -21.82 22.29 13.82
C TYR A 213 -22.94 21.22 13.88
N ASN A 214 -24.09 21.47 13.24
CA ASN A 214 -25.24 20.57 13.29
C ASN A 214 -25.04 19.30 12.46
N GLU A 215 -24.28 19.39 11.36
CA GLU A 215 -23.90 18.24 10.53
C GLU A 215 -22.73 17.43 11.14
N LYS A 216 -22.21 17.83 12.32
CA LYS A 216 -21.11 17.14 13.01
C LYS A 216 -21.58 16.24 14.15
N SER A 217 -21.12 14.98 14.10
CA SER A 217 -20.39 14.30 15.20
C SER A 217 -20.07 12.85 14.84
N ASP A 218 -19.60 12.55 13.63
CA ASP A 218 -19.20 11.18 13.34
C ASP A 218 -17.82 10.91 13.99
N ILE A 219 -17.78 9.87 14.82
CA ILE A 219 -16.54 9.34 15.39
C ILE A 219 -15.50 9.05 14.29
N SER A 220 -15.94 8.76 13.07
CA SER A 220 -15.06 8.60 11.90
C SER A 220 -14.06 9.74 11.77
N LEU A 221 -14.45 11.00 11.98
CA LEU A 221 -13.55 12.16 11.91
C LEU A 221 -12.44 12.11 12.98
N VAL A 222 -12.79 11.70 14.21
CA VAL A 222 -11.82 11.54 15.29
C VAL A 222 -10.86 10.40 14.98
N LEU A 223 -11.37 9.29 14.45
CA LEU A 223 -10.57 8.12 14.11
C LEU A 223 -9.66 8.38 12.92
N ASP A 224 -10.13 9.10 11.90
CA ASP A 224 -9.34 9.57 10.76
C ASP A 224 -8.21 10.50 11.21
N LEU A 225 -8.44 11.36 12.20
CA LEU A 225 -7.39 12.19 12.79
C LEU A 225 -6.36 11.37 13.57
N LEU A 226 -6.79 10.34 14.31
CA LEU A 226 -5.86 9.46 15.02
C LEU A 226 -5.01 8.67 14.02
N GLN A 227 -5.63 8.16 12.96
CA GLN A 227 -4.94 7.46 11.87
C GLN A 227 -3.97 8.39 11.15
N SER A 228 -4.41 9.60 10.77
CA SER A 228 -3.56 10.62 10.14
C SER A 228 -2.36 11.01 11.02
N LYS A 229 -2.55 11.07 12.34
CA LYS A 229 -1.44 11.28 13.29
C LYS A 229 -0.47 10.09 13.28
N ALA A 230 -1.00 8.87 13.33
CA ALA A 230 -0.19 7.66 13.32
C ALA A 230 0.65 7.58 12.04
N ASP A 231 0.04 7.82 10.88
CA ASP A 231 0.71 7.75 9.58
C ASP A 231 1.75 8.86 9.42
N ALA A 232 1.45 10.08 9.87
CA ALA A 232 2.44 11.17 9.89
C ALA A 232 3.67 10.82 10.77
N PHE A 233 3.46 10.15 11.91
CA PHE A 233 4.56 9.75 12.78
C PHE A 233 5.35 8.56 12.23
N LYS A 234 4.70 7.63 11.51
CA LYS A 234 5.40 6.55 10.79
C LYS A 234 6.26 7.08 9.64
N ALA A 235 5.78 8.10 8.92
CA ALA A 235 6.52 8.71 7.82
C ALA A 235 7.78 9.45 8.30
N SER A 236 7.79 9.92 9.54
CA SER A 236 8.97 10.46 10.21
C SER A 236 9.75 9.37 10.95
N GLU A 237 11.06 9.55 11.17
CA GLU A 237 11.78 8.72 12.14
C GLU A 237 11.09 8.84 13.52
N ASP A 238 10.82 7.71 14.19
CA ASP A 238 9.97 7.60 15.39
C ASP A 238 10.61 8.17 16.68
N THR A 239 11.17 9.39 16.62
CA THR A 239 11.82 10.05 17.74
C THR A 239 11.73 11.57 17.63
N ILE A 240 11.69 12.24 18.78
CA ILE A 240 11.77 13.72 18.86
C ILE A 240 13.22 14.22 18.79
N TYR A 241 14.20 13.32 18.92
CA TYR A 241 15.63 13.63 19.06
C TYR A 241 16.37 13.50 17.72
N LEU A 242 15.78 14.03 16.65
CA LEU A 242 16.41 14.08 15.33
C LEU A 242 17.35 15.27 15.26
N ASN A 243 18.53 15.08 14.65
CA ASN A 243 19.47 16.17 14.39
C ASN A 243 18.93 17.18 13.35
N GLN A 244 17.98 16.74 12.51
CA GLN A 244 17.34 17.53 11.46
C GLN A 244 15.81 17.43 11.58
N PRO A 245 15.21 17.94 12.65
CA PRO A 245 13.78 17.79 12.88
C PRO A 245 12.96 18.72 11.97
N ASP A 246 11.77 18.26 11.60
CA ASP A 246 10.74 19.11 11.00
C ASP A 246 9.88 19.77 12.10
N ILE A 247 9.78 21.09 12.08
CA ILE A 247 9.10 21.88 13.13
C ILE A 247 7.58 21.83 12.97
N LYS A 248 7.07 21.58 11.76
CA LYS A 248 5.65 21.55 11.45
C LYS A 248 5.08 20.15 11.67
N THR A 249 5.57 19.16 10.93
CA THR A 249 5.00 17.80 10.88
C THR A 249 5.78 16.78 11.70
N GLY A 250 7.01 17.07 12.08
CA GLY A 250 7.84 16.18 12.89
C GLY A 250 7.23 15.86 14.26
N ARG A 251 7.68 14.76 14.87
CA ARG A 251 7.22 14.37 16.21
C ARG A 251 7.60 15.43 17.23
N GLY A 252 6.61 15.97 17.94
CA GLY A 252 6.80 17.11 18.85
C GLY A 252 6.78 18.49 18.15
N GLY A 253 6.59 18.53 16.83
CA GLY A 253 6.32 19.74 16.06
C GLY A 253 4.92 20.30 16.28
N LEU A 254 4.58 21.39 15.61
CA LEU A 254 3.31 22.11 15.74
C LEU A 254 2.10 21.20 15.48
N ARG A 255 2.16 20.37 14.44
CA ARG A 255 1.07 19.46 14.03
C ARG A 255 0.76 18.40 15.10
N THR A 256 1.75 18.01 15.90
CA THR A 256 1.56 17.05 17.00
C THR A 256 0.52 17.55 17.99
N LEU A 257 0.60 18.82 18.40
CA LEU A 257 -0.40 19.42 19.29
C LEU A 257 -1.71 19.71 18.56
N GLN A 258 -1.65 20.17 17.31
CA GLN A 258 -2.84 20.48 16.52
C GLN A 258 -3.76 19.26 16.35
N TYR A 259 -3.22 18.05 16.12
CA TYR A 259 -4.04 16.83 16.10
C TYR A 259 -4.83 16.64 17.39
N ALA A 260 -4.20 16.83 18.55
CA ALA A 260 -4.87 16.71 19.84
C ALA A 260 -5.95 17.79 20.04
N LEU A 261 -5.67 19.03 19.62
CA LEU A 261 -6.61 20.14 19.77
C LEU A 261 -7.78 20.04 18.81
N TRP A 262 -7.56 19.59 17.57
CA TRP A 262 -8.65 19.29 16.65
C TRP A 262 -9.59 18.22 17.22
N MET A 263 -9.07 17.11 17.74
CA MET A 263 -9.90 16.09 18.39
C MET A 263 -10.70 16.67 19.57
N CYS A 264 -10.07 17.46 20.42
CA CYS A 264 -10.75 18.11 21.55
C CYS A 264 -11.79 19.15 21.12
N GLY A 265 -11.56 19.83 20.00
CA GLY A 265 -12.42 20.91 19.52
C GLY A 265 -13.59 20.42 18.68
N LEU A 266 -13.42 19.32 17.94
CA LEU A 266 -14.42 18.81 16.99
C LEU A 266 -15.82 18.62 17.59
N PRO A 267 -16.01 18.03 18.80
CA PRO A 267 -17.33 17.81 19.37
C PRO A 267 -18.12 19.08 19.67
N GLU A 268 -17.43 20.16 20.02
CA GLU A 268 -18.04 21.46 20.38
C GLU A 268 -17.78 22.54 19.31
N PHE A 269 -17.14 22.16 18.19
CA PHE A 269 -16.59 23.08 17.18
C PHE A 269 -15.82 24.26 17.81
N THR A 270 -15.04 23.97 18.85
CA THR A 270 -14.23 24.98 19.56
C THR A 270 -12.92 25.21 18.81
N SER A 271 -12.61 26.49 18.53
CA SER A 271 -11.38 26.88 17.84
C SER A 271 -10.12 26.52 18.63
N ILE A 272 -9.01 26.26 17.95
CA ILE A 272 -7.73 25.97 18.62
C ILE A 272 -7.30 27.12 19.55
N LEU A 273 -7.57 28.36 19.15
CA LEU A 273 -7.21 29.54 19.94
C LEU A 273 -7.90 29.53 21.32
N GLU A 274 -9.18 29.18 21.36
CA GLU A 274 -9.91 29.00 22.63
C GLU A 274 -9.39 27.80 23.42
N LEU A 275 -8.98 26.72 22.74
CA LEU A 275 -8.40 25.56 23.41
C LEU A 275 -7.02 25.83 24.00
N TYR A 276 -6.24 26.76 23.47
CA TYR A 276 -5.02 27.24 24.12
C TYR A 276 -5.30 27.86 25.47
N GLU A 277 -6.41 28.61 25.61
CA GLU A 277 -6.82 29.16 26.90
C GLU A 277 -7.38 28.08 27.83
N ARG A 278 -8.20 27.17 27.29
CA ARG A 278 -8.81 26.07 28.05
C ARG A 278 -7.77 25.11 28.65
N TYR A 279 -6.70 24.85 27.91
CA TYR A 279 -5.64 23.92 28.31
C TYR A 279 -4.32 24.60 28.67
N ASP A 280 -4.35 25.92 28.91
CA ASP A 280 -3.15 26.70 29.21
C ASP A 280 -2.43 26.16 30.45
N ASP A 281 -1.11 26.24 30.41
CA ASP A 281 -0.24 26.06 31.56
C ASP A 281 1.05 26.87 31.35
N ASP A 282 1.90 26.93 32.37
CA ASP A 282 3.12 27.76 32.37
C ASP A 282 4.12 27.43 31.23
N GLN A 283 3.93 26.30 30.52
CA GLN A 283 4.83 25.84 29.46
C GLN A 283 4.19 25.90 28.06
N LEU A 284 2.87 25.90 27.93
CA LEU A 284 2.19 25.79 26.62
C LEU A 284 2.51 26.96 25.70
N LYS A 285 2.09 28.17 26.08
CA LYS A 285 2.33 29.39 25.29
C LYS A 285 3.82 29.66 25.05
N PRO A 286 4.72 29.54 26.05
CA PRO A 286 6.16 29.70 25.80
C PRO A 286 6.73 28.67 24.82
N SER A 287 6.22 27.44 24.80
CA SER A 287 6.68 26.42 23.85
C SER A 287 6.21 26.72 22.44
N LEU A 288 4.94 27.10 22.26
CA LEU A 288 4.40 27.49 20.96
C LEU A 288 5.09 28.75 20.40
N ASP A 289 5.28 29.77 21.24
CA ASP A 289 5.96 31.00 20.83
C ASP A 289 7.38 30.70 20.33
N PHE A 290 8.11 29.83 21.03
CA PHE A 290 9.42 29.36 20.60
C PHE A 290 9.35 28.67 19.22
N MET A 291 8.43 27.71 19.04
CA MET A 291 8.29 26.98 17.77
C MET A 291 7.94 27.92 16.61
N PHE A 292 7.02 28.87 16.82
CA PHE A 292 6.68 29.88 15.81
C PHE A 292 7.85 30.82 15.51
N LYS A 293 8.64 31.18 16.51
CA LYS A 293 9.84 32.00 16.31
C LYS A 293 10.87 31.28 15.44
N VAL A 294 11.15 30.00 15.73
CA VAL A 294 12.08 29.20 14.93
C VAL A 294 11.57 29.03 13.51
N ARG A 295 10.29 28.68 13.33
CA ARG A 295 9.67 28.51 12.00
C ARG A 295 9.70 29.80 11.17
N ASN A 296 9.43 30.95 11.79
CA ASN A 296 9.57 32.25 11.12
C ASN A 296 11.01 32.54 10.68
N LEU A 297 12.00 32.23 11.52
CA LEU A 297 13.41 32.40 11.17
C LEU A 297 13.85 31.45 10.04
N LEU A 298 13.38 30.20 10.03
CA LEU A 298 13.62 29.27 8.92
C LEU A 298 13.11 29.84 7.60
N HIS A 299 11.86 30.28 7.57
CA HIS A 299 11.24 30.92 6.40
C HIS A 299 12.01 32.16 5.93
N VAL A 300 12.42 33.02 6.85
CA VAL A 300 13.16 34.25 6.53
C VAL A 300 14.57 33.97 6.00
N PHE A 301 15.27 32.97 6.56
CA PHE A 301 16.65 32.66 6.16
C PHE A 301 16.73 31.77 4.91
N ALA A 302 15.73 30.91 4.69
CA ALA A 302 15.61 30.15 3.44
C ALA A 302 15.03 31.02 2.30
N ASP A 303 14.33 32.11 2.64
CA ASP A 303 13.57 32.97 1.72
C ASP A 303 12.55 32.17 0.89
N ALA A 304 12.02 31.11 1.48
CA ALA A 304 11.08 30.17 0.90
C ALA A 304 10.32 29.43 2.03
N PRO A 305 9.20 28.76 1.74
CA PRO A 305 8.59 27.81 2.67
C PRO A 305 9.59 26.72 3.05
N HIS A 306 9.92 26.62 4.35
CA HIS A 306 10.95 25.70 4.84
C HIS A 306 10.73 25.36 6.31
N ASP A 307 10.39 24.11 6.59
CA ASP A 307 10.00 23.65 7.94
C ASP A 307 11.08 22.76 8.61
N SER A 308 12.15 22.40 7.89
CA SER A 308 13.19 21.49 8.36
C SER A 308 14.41 22.24 8.93
N LEU A 309 14.87 21.84 10.11
CA LEU A 309 16.19 22.22 10.64
C LEU A 309 17.30 21.38 9.98
N SER A 310 17.31 21.33 8.65
CA SER A 310 18.21 20.50 7.83
C SER A 310 19.70 20.80 8.06
N TYR A 311 20.52 19.76 8.02
CA TYR A 311 21.98 19.80 8.14
C TYR A 311 22.62 19.30 6.83
N HIS A 312 23.40 20.17 6.18
CA HIS A 312 24.15 19.84 4.97
C HIS A 312 25.64 19.65 5.31
N PRO A 313 26.18 18.42 5.25
CA PRO A 313 27.59 18.16 5.55
C PRO A 313 28.57 18.92 4.64
N GLU A 314 28.16 19.26 3.41
CA GLU A 314 29.01 19.92 2.41
C GLU A 314 28.88 21.46 2.39
N GLN A 315 27.85 22.04 3.02
CA GLN A 315 27.58 23.49 3.01
C GLN A 315 27.77 24.17 4.37
N GLU A 316 28.26 23.43 5.39
CA GLU A 316 28.26 23.80 6.80
C GLU A 316 26.83 24.08 7.35
N ASP A 317 26.62 23.90 8.66
CA ASP A 317 25.30 24.03 9.30
C ASP A 317 24.92 25.51 9.51
N ILE A 318 24.70 26.20 8.39
CA ILE A 318 24.50 27.65 8.36
C ILE A 318 23.16 28.03 9.02
N LEU A 319 22.10 27.23 8.85
CA LEU A 319 20.76 27.59 9.30
C LEU A 319 20.57 27.43 10.82
N GLN A 320 20.93 26.27 11.40
CA GLN A 320 20.77 26.10 12.86
C GLN A 320 21.65 27.10 13.62
N THR A 321 22.87 27.33 13.13
CA THR A 321 23.80 28.31 13.71
C THR A 321 23.25 29.74 13.61
N LYS A 322 22.78 30.15 12.42
CA LYS A 322 22.16 31.49 12.25
C LYS A 322 20.96 31.69 13.17
N ILE A 323 20.09 30.70 13.27
CA ILE A 323 18.92 30.74 14.16
C ILE A 323 19.38 30.87 15.61
N ALA A 324 20.33 30.04 16.06
CA ALA A 324 20.86 30.11 17.41
C ALA A 324 21.45 31.49 17.74
N THR A 325 22.28 32.05 16.85
CA THR A 325 22.86 33.39 17.05
C THR A 325 21.77 34.48 17.10
N THR A 326 20.79 34.45 16.19
CA THR A 326 19.68 35.42 16.18
C THR A 326 18.78 35.30 17.42
N MET A 327 18.63 34.09 17.97
CA MET A 327 17.89 33.86 19.21
C MET A 327 18.68 34.22 20.47
N GLY A 328 19.96 34.62 20.34
CA GLY A 328 20.78 35.11 21.44
C GLY A 328 21.59 34.04 22.19
N TYR A 329 21.73 32.83 21.63
CA TYR A 329 22.61 31.80 22.19
C TYR A 329 24.08 32.21 22.04
N SER A 330 24.91 31.90 23.05
CA SER A 330 26.21 32.55 23.20
C SER A 330 27.29 32.03 22.24
N ASP A 331 27.95 32.93 21.52
CA ASP A 331 28.85 32.68 20.38
C ASP A 331 30.27 32.22 20.79
N LYS A 332 30.38 31.32 21.76
CA LYS A 332 31.66 30.72 22.17
C LYS A 332 31.71 29.29 21.65
N SER A 333 32.03 29.10 20.36
CA SER A 333 32.17 27.81 19.64
C SER A 333 30.87 27.15 19.14
N ASP A 334 30.97 25.95 18.55
CA ASP A 334 29.86 25.05 18.15
C ASP A 334 28.83 24.79 19.28
N GLU A 335 29.13 25.16 20.52
CA GLU A 335 28.27 25.06 21.70
C GLU A 335 26.91 25.79 21.55
N CYS A 336 26.84 26.92 20.84
CA CYS A 336 25.59 27.68 20.68
C CYS A 336 24.47 26.88 20.00
N ARG A 337 24.81 26.06 18.99
CA ARG A 337 23.86 25.19 18.29
C ARG A 337 23.32 24.12 19.23
N TYR A 338 24.18 23.52 20.04
CA TYR A 338 23.76 22.47 20.97
C TYR A 338 22.85 23.00 22.07
N GLU A 339 23.10 24.21 22.59
CA GLU A 339 22.20 24.87 23.55
C GLU A 339 20.83 25.17 22.92
N PHE A 340 20.81 25.74 21.71
CA PHE A 340 19.58 25.97 20.95
C PHE A 340 18.80 24.67 20.70
N MET A 341 19.47 23.63 20.20
CA MET A 341 18.83 22.34 19.94
C MET A 341 18.35 21.67 21.22
N ALA A 342 19.06 21.83 22.35
CA ALA A 342 18.61 21.33 23.65
C ALA A 342 17.29 22.00 24.09
N ASP A 343 17.16 23.31 23.91
CA ASP A 343 15.92 24.03 24.16
C ASP A 343 14.81 23.59 23.19
N TYR A 344 15.12 23.44 21.90
CA TYR A 344 14.19 22.90 20.91
C TYR A 344 13.65 21.54 21.34
N TYR A 345 14.51 20.58 21.69
CA TYR A 345 14.08 19.26 22.16
C TYR A 345 13.25 19.34 23.44
N ALA A 346 13.54 20.28 24.34
CA ALA A 346 12.73 20.48 25.54
C ALA A 346 11.31 20.95 25.19
N LYS A 347 11.16 21.88 24.23
CA LYS A 347 9.84 22.35 23.76
C LYS A 347 9.10 21.26 22.98
N ALA A 348 9.77 20.59 22.06
CA ALA A 348 9.19 19.49 21.28
C ALA A 348 8.73 18.33 22.18
N LYS A 349 9.53 17.97 23.18
CA LYS A 349 9.16 16.97 24.21
C LYS A 349 7.90 17.37 24.96
N TYR A 350 7.82 18.63 25.40
CA TYR A 350 6.65 19.12 26.12
C TYR A 350 5.40 19.10 25.23
N LEU A 351 5.47 19.60 23.99
CA LEU A 351 4.34 19.60 23.06
C LEU A 351 3.86 18.18 22.76
N HIS A 352 4.78 17.25 22.53
CA HIS A 352 4.44 15.83 22.36
C HIS A 352 3.74 15.26 23.59
N PHE A 353 4.30 15.48 24.78
CA PHE A 353 3.70 15.03 26.04
C PHE A 353 2.28 15.61 26.26
N LYS A 354 2.12 16.91 26.04
CA LYS A 354 0.83 17.61 26.20
C LYS A 354 -0.20 17.07 25.22
N ALA A 355 0.17 16.89 23.94
CA ALA A 355 -0.69 16.32 22.92
C ALA A 355 -1.17 14.91 23.31
N GLU A 356 -0.25 14.02 23.67
CA GLU A 356 -0.59 12.65 24.10
C GLU A 356 -1.47 12.64 25.35
N LEU A 357 -1.22 13.53 26.31
CA LEU A 357 -2.05 13.68 27.50
C LEU A 357 -3.47 14.11 27.16
N LEU A 358 -3.63 15.09 26.26
CA LEU A 358 -4.94 15.59 25.83
C LEU A 358 -5.72 14.52 25.08
N ILE A 359 -5.08 13.83 24.13
CA ILE A 359 -5.69 12.72 23.38
C ILE A 359 -6.16 11.62 24.32
N ARG A 360 -5.30 11.18 25.26
CA ARG A 360 -5.67 10.15 26.24
C ARG A 360 -6.84 10.57 27.12
N LYS A 361 -6.86 11.82 27.60
CA LYS A 361 -7.97 12.34 28.41
C LYS A 361 -9.27 12.39 27.60
N PHE A 362 -9.20 12.88 26.37
CA PHE A 362 -10.32 12.96 25.46
C PHE A 362 -10.95 11.58 25.23
N LEU A 363 -10.12 10.59 24.86
CA LEU A 363 -10.55 9.22 24.63
C LEU A 363 -11.08 8.52 25.90
N ALA A 364 -10.53 8.85 27.08
CA ALA A 364 -10.97 8.26 28.34
C ALA A 364 -12.36 8.74 28.78
N ASN A 365 -12.77 9.97 28.40
CA ASN A 365 -14.10 10.49 28.72
C ASN A 365 -15.22 9.74 27.99
N GLY A 366 -14.88 9.09 26.88
CA GLY A 366 -15.83 8.38 26.04
C GLY A 366 -16.39 9.28 24.96
N ILE A 367 -16.46 8.75 23.74
CA ILE A 367 -16.96 9.43 22.56
C ILE A 367 -18.20 8.65 22.10
N PRO A 368 -19.38 9.29 22.03
CA PRO A 368 -20.55 8.66 21.43
C PRO A 368 -20.27 8.29 19.97
N VAL A 369 -20.69 7.09 19.60
CA VAL A 369 -20.59 6.51 18.25
C VAL A 369 -21.96 6.46 17.60
N SER A 370 -22.97 6.20 18.42
CA SER A 370 -24.38 6.31 18.12
C SER A 370 -25.11 6.75 19.38
N ASP A 371 -26.45 6.77 19.34
CA ASP A 371 -27.27 7.01 20.53
C ASP A 371 -27.09 5.90 21.59
N VAL A 372 -26.60 4.71 21.20
CA VAL A 372 -26.51 3.52 22.07
C VAL A 372 -25.06 3.09 22.34
N LEU A 373 -24.16 3.30 21.39
CA LEU A 373 -22.76 2.85 21.46
C LEU A 373 -21.82 4.03 21.69
N GLY A 374 -20.80 3.80 22.52
CA GLY A 374 -19.71 4.73 22.75
C GLY A 374 -18.36 4.03 22.68
N MET A 375 -17.31 4.80 22.43
CA MET A 375 -15.92 4.34 22.48
C MET A 375 -15.21 4.98 23.67
N ARG A 376 -14.50 4.20 24.49
CA ARG A 376 -13.47 4.71 25.42
C ARG A 376 -12.15 4.08 25.05
N THR A 377 -11.15 4.91 24.79
CA THR A 377 -9.86 4.46 24.24
C THR A 377 -10.07 3.60 22.99
N ASP A 378 -9.86 2.31 23.11
CA ASP A 378 -9.93 1.26 22.10
C ASP A 378 -11.07 0.27 22.39
N VAL A 379 -11.98 0.59 23.32
CA VAL A 379 -13.07 -0.29 23.76
C VAL A 379 -14.43 0.31 23.39
N LEU A 380 -15.25 -0.44 22.66
CA LEU A 380 -16.66 -0.13 22.44
C LEU A 380 -17.53 -0.62 23.59
N TYR A 381 -18.39 0.25 24.10
CA TYR A 381 -19.30 0.00 25.21
C TYR A 381 -20.71 0.52 24.89
N CYS A 382 -21.71 0.03 25.62
CA CYS A 382 -23.07 0.55 25.55
C CYS A 382 -23.23 1.75 26.50
N ILE A 383 -23.65 2.89 25.96
CA ILE A 383 -23.83 4.14 26.70
C ILE A 383 -24.87 3.91 27.81
N ASP A 384 -24.56 4.37 29.02
CA ASP A 384 -25.38 4.23 30.22
C ASP A 384 -25.85 2.79 30.54
N ASN A 385 -25.22 1.77 29.95
CA ASN A 385 -25.66 0.38 29.97
C ASN A 385 -27.11 0.20 29.48
N ASN A 386 -27.56 1.03 28.53
CA ASN A 386 -28.91 0.97 27.97
C ASN A 386 -29.06 -0.15 26.93
N PHE A 387 -28.78 -1.39 27.34
CA PHE A 387 -28.77 -2.54 26.44
C PHE A 387 -30.13 -2.83 25.78
N GLY A 388 -31.23 -2.28 26.29
CA GLY A 388 -32.57 -2.45 25.74
C GLY A 388 -32.79 -1.74 24.40
N GLU A 389 -31.96 -0.75 24.07
CA GLU A 389 -31.98 -0.03 22.79
C GLU A 389 -30.97 -0.57 21.77
N LEU A 390 -30.16 -1.56 22.16
CA LEU A 390 -29.24 -2.23 21.25
C LEU A 390 -30.01 -3.14 20.30
N ASP A 391 -30.29 -2.65 19.09
CA ASP A 391 -30.94 -3.40 18.02
C ASP A 391 -29.92 -4.05 17.06
N THR A 392 -30.43 -4.67 15.99
CA THR A 392 -29.61 -5.36 14.99
C THR A 392 -28.76 -4.39 14.16
N ASP A 393 -29.24 -3.17 13.90
CA ASP A 393 -28.49 -2.16 13.15
C ASP A 393 -27.30 -1.65 13.97
N GLU A 394 -27.51 -1.39 15.27
CA GLU A 394 -26.43 -1.04 16.19
C GLU A 394 -25.42 -2.19 16.36
N LEU A 395 -25.89 -3.44 16.41
CA LEU A 395 -25.02 -4.61 16.41
C LEU A 395 -24.17 -4.68 15.13
N PHE A 396 -24.77 -4.40 13.96
CA PHE A 396 -24.05 -4.36 12.69
C PHE A 396 -22.97 -3.27 12.68
N LYS A 397 -23.32 -2.04 13.10
CA LYS A 397 -22.37 -0.92 13.25
C LYS A 397 -21.19 -1.32 14.15
N LEU A 398 -21.46 -1.96 15.28
CA LEU A 398 -20.42 -2.45 16.20
C LEU A 398 -19.41 -3.38 15.51
N PHE A 399 -19.86 -4.29 14.64
CA PHE A 399 -18.95 -5.14 13.85
C PHE A 399 -18.22 -4.38 12.75
N THR A 400 -18.85 -3.40 12.11
CA THR A 400 -18.19 -2.49 11.17
C THR A 400 -17.03 -1.76 11.84
N TYR A 401 -17.23 -1.23 13.05
CA TYR A 401 -16.19 -0.56 13.82
C TYR A 401 -15.09 -1.51 14.30
N PHE A 402 -15.42 -2.74 14.74
CA PHE A 402 -14.42 -3.77 15.04
C PHE A 402 -13.53 -4.09 13.84
N GLN A 403 -14.12 -4.12 12.65
CA GLN A 403 -13.38 -4.41 11.44
C GLN A 403 -12.45 -3.27 11.06
N GLN A 404 -12.98 -2.04 10.97
CA GLN A 404 -12.25 -0.87 10.50
C GLN A 404 -11.13 -0.45 11.46
N TYR A 405 -11.41 -0.41 12.77
CA TYR A 405 -10.53 0.24 13.75
C TYR A 405 -9.91 -0.71 14.77
N ASP A 406 -10.26 -2.00 14.72
CA ASP A 406 -9.78 -3.04 15.64
C ASP A 406 -10.12 -2.77 17.13
N PHE A 407 -11.31 -2.22 17.39
CA PHE A 407 -11.75 -2.04 18.78
C PHE A 407 -11.99 -3.37 19.49
N GLU A 408 -11.76 -3.34 20.79
CA GLU A 408 -12.18 -4.37 21.71
C GLU A 408 -13.63 -4.12 22.19
N ILE A 409 -14.25 -5.18 22.71
CA ILE A 409 -15.62 -5.13 23.22
C ILE A 409 -15.61 -5.04 24.75
N ASP A 410 -16.43 -4.16 25.31
CA ASP A 410 -16.66 -4.14 26.76
C ASP A 410 -17.21 -5.51 27.23
N PRO A 411 -16.67 -6.10 28.31
CA PRO A 411 -17.13 -7.41 28.80
C PRO A 411 -18.63 -7.49 29.12
N SER A 412 -19.24 -6.39 29.58
CA SER A 412 -20.67 -6.34 29.91
C SER A 412 -21.51 -6.37 28.64
N LEU A 413 -21.10 -5.62 27.62
CA LEU A 413 -21.71 -5.63 26.29
C LEU A 413 -21.59 -7.01 25.64
N ALA A 414 -20.41 -7.63 25.68
CA ALA A 414 -20.19 -8.98 25.16
C ALA A 414 -21.08 -10.02 25.86
N THR A 415 -21.18 -9.93 27.19
CA THR A 415 -22.04 -10.81 28.00
C THR A 415 -23.51 -10.64 27.63
N PHE A 416 -23.96 -9.39 27.43
CA PHE A 416 -25.32 -9.08 27.02
C PHE A 416 -25.63 -9.68 25.64
N ILE A 417 -24.80 -9.40 24.63
CA ILE A 417 -24.99 -9.90 23.27
C ILE A 417 -25.06 -11.43 23.27
N PHE A 418 -24.17 -12.10 24.00
CA PHE A 418 -24.18 -13.56 24.10
C PHE A 418 -25.44 -14.11 24.78
N ALA A 419 -25.90 -13.48 25.87
CA ALA A 419 -27.04 -13.94 26.66
C ALA A 419 -28.40 -13.68 25.99
N TYR A 420 -28.52 -12.58 25.22
CA TYR A 420 -29.77 -12.13 24.60
C TYR A 420 -29.72 -12.16 23.08
N ALA A 421 -28.86 -12.99 22.49
CA ALA A 421 -28.70 -13.12 21.05
C ALA A 421 -30.03 -13.41 20.33
N ASP A 422 -31.00 -14.07 20.97
CA ASP A 422 -32.28 -14.39 20.34
C ASP A 422 -33.21 -13.18 20.17
N ALA A 423 -32.84 -12.00 20.71
CA ALA A 423 -33.58 -10.76 20.56
C ALA A 423 -33.31 -10.02 19.23
N PHE A 424 -32.25 -10.39 18.51
CA PHE A 424 -31.85 -9.73 17.26
C PHE A 424 -32.48 -10.37 16.01
N ASP A 425 -32.65 -9.57 14.96
CA ASP A 425 -33.12 -10.02 13.66
C ASP A 425 -31.95 -10.56 12.83
N TRP A 426 -31.68 -11.86 12.99
CA TRP A 426 -30.58 -12.50 12.28
C TRP A 426 -30.80 -12.62 10.77
N GLU A 427 -32.05 -12.57 10.28
CA GLU A 427 -32.30 -12.58 8.84
C GLU A 427 -31.86 -11.25 8.22
N TYR A 428 -32.17 -10.14 8.90
CA TYR A 428 -31.70 -8.81 8.53
C TYR A 428 -30.16 -8.72 8.58
N PHE A 429 -29.51 -9.19 9.66
CA PHE A 429 -28.05 -9.20 9.76
C PHE A 429 -27.40 -10.05 8.66
N LYS A 430 -27.94 -11.25 8.44
CA LYS A 430 -27.44 -12.23 7.46
C LYS A 430 -27.45 -11.65 6.04
N ASN A 431 -28.52 -10.96 5.64
CA ASN A 431 -28.63 -10.33 4.32
C ASN A 431 -27.60 -9.20 4.08
N ARG A 432 -26.96 -8.68 5.12
CA ARG A 432 -25.93 -7.63 5.06
C ARG A 432 -24.51 -8.16 5.27
N MET A 433 -24.33 -9.49 5.34
CA MET A 433 -22.99 -10.09 5.50
C MET A 433 -22.02 -9.71 4.37
N ALA A 434 -22.51 -9.55 3.14
CA ALA A 434 -21.71 -9.06 2.02
C ALA A 434 -21.14 -7.65 2.30
N GLU A 435 -21.93 -6.75 2.91
CA GLU A 435 -21.48 -5.41 3.29
C GLU A 435 -20.39 -5.47 4.37
N LEU A 436 -20.58 -6.31 5.40
CA LEU A 436 -19.60 -6.49 6.46
C LEU A 436 -18.29 -7.02 5.90
N ILE A 437 -18.32 -8.07 5.07
CA ILE A 437 -17.12 -8.67 4.49
C ILE A 437 -16.40 -7.72 3.52
N ASN A 438 -17.15 -6.92 2.76
CA ASN A 438 -16.55 -5.97 1.83
C ASN A 438 -15.90 -4.77 2.53
N THR A 439 -16.36 -4.45 3.75
CA THR A 439 -15.78 -3.36 4.56
C THR A 439 -14.26 -3.54 4.67
N SER A 440 -13.49 -2.47 4.49
CA SER A 440 -12.03 -2.53 4.68
C SER A 440 -11.67 -2.70 6.13
N GLY A 441 -10.79 -3.65 6.44
CA GLY A 441 -10.27 -3.84 7.79
C GLY A 441 -10.04 -5.29 8.13
N ASN A 442 -10.12 -5.60 9.42
CA ASN A 442 -9.82 -6.88 10.04
C ASN A 442 -11.00 -7.87 9.89
N VAL A 443 -11.25 -8.38 8.69
CA VAL A 443 -12.32 -9.35 8.41
C VAL A 443 -12.13 -10.62 9.25
N GLU A 444 -10.90 -11.13 9.38
CA GLU A 444 -10.56 -12.29 10.21
C GLU A 444 -10.99 -12.11 11.67
N LYS A 445 -10.67 -10.95 12.24
CA LYS A 445 -10.99 -10.65 13.65
C LYS A 445 -12.49 -10.48 13.83
N SER A 446 -13.16 -9.87 12.86
CA SER A 446 -14.61 -9.67 12.90
C SER A 446 -15.35 -11.01 12.84
N LEU A 447 -14.96 -11.91 11.95
CA LEU A 447 -15.48 -13.29 11.90
C LEU A 447 -15.14 -14.07 13.18
N THR A 448 -13.93 -13.90 13.73
CA THR A 448 -13.54 -14.49 15.03
C THR A 448 -14.42 -13.98 16.17
N ARG A 449 -14.75 -12.67 16.19
CA ARG A 449 -15.64 -12.07 17.18
C ARG A 449 -17.08 -12.59 17.02
N LEU A 450 -17.59 -12.70 15.79
CA LEU A 450 -18.90 -13.31 15.50
C LEU A 450 -18.96 -14.76 16.01
N HIS A 451 -17.91 -15.55 15.79
CA HIS A 451 -17.79 -16.91 16.33
C HIS A 451 -17.79 -16.92 17.87
N ARG A 452 -16.94 -16.10 18.51
CA ARG A 452 -16.81 -16.07 19.98
C ARG A 452 -18.09 -15.62 20.69
N LEU A 453 -18.88 -14.77 20.05
CA LEU A 453 -20.19 -14.32 20.54
C LEU A 453 -21.33 -15.29 20.18
N GLY A 454 -21.03 -16.40 19.49
CA GLY A 454 -22.00 -17.41 19.06
C GLY A 454 -22.93 -16.92 17.95
N ILE A 455 -22.62 -15.80 17.31
CA ILE A 455 -23.49 -15.17 16.30
C ILE A 455 -23.48 -15.96 14.99
N LEU A 456 -22.31 -16.49 14.55
CA LEU A 456 -22.23 -17.24 13.30
C LEU A 456 -23.23 -18.40 13.25
N SER A 457 -23.43 -19.11 14.37
CA SER A 457 -24.41 -20.21 14.45
C SER A 457 -25.85 -19.81 14.13
N ARG A 458 -26.18 -18.52 14.15
CA ARG A 458 -27.52 -17.97 13.88
C ARG A 458 -27.70 -17.44 12.47
N LEU A 459 -26.64 -17.43 11.66
CA LEU A 459 -26.63 -16.90 10.28
C LEU A 459 -26.97 -17.98 9.23
N GLY A 460 -27.85 -18.92 9.56
CA GLY A 460 -28.33 -19.96 8.63
C GLY A 460 -27.28 -21.05 8.30
N GLU A 461 -27.47 -21.74 7.17
CA GLU A 461 -26.69 -22.94 6.79
C GLU A 461 -25.19 -22.66 6.74
N GLY A 462 -24.77 -21.51 6.20
CA GLY A 462 -23.35 -21.15 6.08
C GLY A 462 -22.68 -20.99 7.43
N GLY A 463 -23.32 -20.30 8.36
CA GLY A 463 -22.80 -20.07 9.70
C GLY A 463 -22.73 -21.34 10.56
N GLU A 464 -23.78 -22.16 10.56
CA GLU A 464 -23.81 -23.45 11.26
C GLU A 464 -22.70 -24.40 10.80
N ARG A 465 -22.46 -24.46 9.49
CA ARG A 465 -21.40 -25.32 8.94
C ARG A 465 -20.01 -24.79 9.26
N PHE A 466 -19.81 -23.48 9.28
CA PHE A 466 -18.54 -22.89 9.69
C PHE A 466 -18.24 -23.17 11.17
N GLU A 467 -19.24 -23.07 12.05
CA GLU A 467 -19.12 -23.48 13.45
C GLU A 467 -18.70 -24.94 13.59
N LYS A 468 -19.29 -25.83 12.77
CA LYS A 468 -18.85 -27.22 12.70
C LYS A 468 -17.39 -27.32 12.25
N ALA A 469 -16.98 -26.59 11.22
CA ALA A 469 -15.61 -26.58 10.70
C ALA A 469 -14.58 -26.11 11.75
N MET A 470 -14.93 -25.16 12.62
CA MET A 470 -14.08 -24.75 13.75
C MET A 470 -13.70 -25.91 14.67
N MET A 471 -14.54 -26.95 14.74
CA MET A 471 -14.34 -28.17 15.54
C MET A 471 -13.88 -29.39 14.70
N THR A 472 -13.74 -29.25 13.38
CA THR A 472 -13.31 -30.33 12.48
C THR A 472 -11.78 -30.40 12.39
N ARG A 473 -11.20 -31.57 12.61
CA ARG A 473 -9.77 -31.82 12.43
C ARG A 473 -9.42 -31.94 10.94
N SER A 474 -8.28 -31.39 10.51
CA SER A 474 -7.73 -31.66 9.17
C SER A 474 -7.18 -33.09 9.08
N GLU A 475 -7.62 -33.88 8.10
CA GLU A 475 -7.16 -35.27 7.88
C GLU A 475 -5.86 -35.37 7.07
N ARG A 476 -5.48 -34.31 6.33
CA ARG A 476 -4.24 -34.22 5.53
C ARG A 476 -3.32 -33.14 6.12
N SER A 477 -2.02 -33.46 6.13
CA SER A 477 -0.85 -32.65 6.50
C SER A 477 -0.68 -32.24 7.97
N LEU A 478 0.58 -31.92 8.26
CA LEU A 478 1.18 -31.49 9.53
C LEU A 478 0.63 -30.14 10.06
N ASP A 479 -0.63 -29.83 9.76
CA ASP A 479 -1.25 -28.55 10.09
C ASP A 479 -1.56 -28.43 11.58
N PRO A 480 -1.21 -27.31 12.22
CA PRO A 480 -1.49 -27.10 13.64
C PRO A 480 -2.96 -26.72 13.92
N TYR A 481 -3.78 -26.45 12.89
CA TYR A 481 -5.12 -25.85 13.03
C TYR A 481 -6.28 -26.78 12.67
N THR A 482 -7.46 -26.53 13.26
CA THR A 482 -8.74 -27.08 12.79
C THR A 482 -9.14 -26.44 11.46
N VAL A 483 -10.06 -27.07 10.72
CA VAL A 483 -10.50 -26.58 9.39
C VAL A 483 -10.97 -25.13 9.46
N GLY A 484 -11.84 -24.79 10.42
CA GLY A 484 -12.32 -23.41 10.56
C GLY A 484 -11.24 -22.43 11.01
N LYS A 485 -10.32 -22.82 11.90
CA LYS A 485 -9.22 -21.93 12.31
C LYS A 485 -8.25 -21.68 11.15
N HIS A 486 -7.97 -22.69 10.34
CA HIS A 486 -7.24 -22.56 9.09
C HIS A 486 -7.90 -21.54 8.15
N THR A 487 -9.22 -21.64 7.96
CA THR A 487 -9.98 -20.67 7.16
C THR A 487 -9.82 -19.23 7.68
N LEU A 488 -9.93 -19.01 9.00
CA LEU A 488 -9.71 -17.67 9.58
C LEU A 488 -8.27 -17.19 9.32
N VAL A 489 -7.26 -18.05 9.51
CA VAL A 489 -5.86 -17.69 9.24
C VAL A 489 -5.64 -17.31 7.76
N ALA A 490 -6.26 -18.02 6.82
CA ALA A 490 -6.22 -17.67 5.40
C ALA A 490 -6.87 -16.30 5.11
N ILE A 491 -8.01 -15.99 5.75
CA ILE A 491 -8.63 -14.65 5.68
C ILE A 491 -7.69 -13.60 6.27
N GLY A 492 -7.02 -13.90 7.38
CA GLY A 492 -6.05 -13.00 8.00
C GLY A 492 -4.85 -12.68 7.09
N TYR A 493 -4.39 -13.64 6.29
CA TYR A 493 -3.39 -13.37 5.26
C TYR A 493 -3.93 -12.52 4.10
N LEU A 494 -5.21 -12.66 3.75
CA LEU A 494 -5.82 -11.76 2.77
C LEU A 494 -5.97 -10.33 3.35
N ASP A 495 -6.33 -10.21 4.63
CA ASP A 495 -6.34 -8.93 5.34
C ASP A 495 -4.94 -8.29 5.37
N GLU A 496 -3.87 -9.06 5.59
CA GLU A 496 -2.47 -8.60 5.51
C GLU A 496 -2.11 -8.13 4.08
N ILE A 497 -2.55 -8.87 3.05
CA ILE A 497 -2.33 -8.46 1.65
C ILE A 497 -3.09 -7.16 1.33
N ARG A 498 -4.32 -7.01 1.83
CA ARG A 498 -5.14 -5.80 1.66
C ARG A 498 -4.56 -4.61 2.44
N GLN A 499 -4.09 -4.85 3.66
CA GLN A 499 -3.52 -3.88 4.60
C GLN A 499 -2.00 -3.96 4.61
N THR A 500 -1.34 -3.30 3.67
CA THR A 500 0.13 -3.15 3.72
C THR A 500 0.61 -2.32 4.91
N GLU A 501 -0.29 -1.70 5.70
CA GLU A 501 0.00 -1.10 6.99
C GLU A 501 -1.14 -1.29 8.02
N SER A 502 -0.76 -1.37 9.31
CA SER A 502 -1.69 -1.55 10.43
C SER A 502 -2.79 -0.48 10.45
N SER A 503 -4.05 -0.92 10.44
CA SER A 503 -5.25 -0.08 10.42
C SER A 503 -5.70 0.44 11.79
N SER A 504 -5.01 0.08 12.89
CA SER A 504 -5.44 0.51 14.21
C SER A 504 -4.82 1.86 14.56
N PRO A 505 -5.64 2.92 14.78
CA PRO A 505 -5.15 4.22 15.24
C PRO A 505 -4.48 4.16 16.63
N PHE A 506 -4.63 3.05 17.35
CA PHE A 506 -4.10 2.81 18.70
C PHE A 506 -2.89 1.88 18.72
N ALA A 507 -2.59 1.20 17.60
CA ALA A 507 -1.40 0.38 17.48
C ALA A 507 -0.16 1.28 17.34
N GLY A 508 0.56 1.48 18.45
CA GLY A 508 1.90 2.07 18.39
C GLY A 508 2.90 1.10 17.72
N PRO A 509 3.99 1.61 17.10
CA PRO A 509 5.10 0.77 16.69
C PRO A 509 5.60 -0.03 17.89
N ARG A 510 5.68 -1.36 17.77
CA ARG A 510 6.47 -2.15 18.71
C ARG A 510 7.94 -1.86 18.42
N LEU A 511 8.68 -1.41 19.44
CA LEU A 511 10.13 -1.23 19.39
C LEU A 511 10.79 -2.42 18.66
N GLY A 512 11.41 -2.16 17.50
CA GLY A 512 12.20 -3.14 16.76
C GLY A 512 11.53 -3.83 15.56
N GLN A 513 10.37 -3.38 15.06
CA GLN A 513 9.90 -3.81 13.74
C GLN A 513 10.54 -2.97 12.62
N PRO A 514 11.04 -3.59 11.53
CA PRO A 514 11.50 -2.85 10.36
C PRO A 514 10.35 -2.03 9.77
N MET A 515 10.67 -0.80 9.39
CA MET A 515 9.77 0.08 8.63
C MET A 515 9.47 -0.52 7.26
N THR A 516 8.22 -0.30 6.82
CA THR A 516 7.67 -0.39 5.47
C THR A 516 8.17 -1.52 4.55
N PRO A 517 7.25 -2.33 3.96
CA PRO A 517 7.64 -3.23 2.89
C PRO A 517 8.36 -2.43 1.80
N THR A 518 9.58 -2.84 1.43
CA THR A 518 10.28 -2.21 0.30
C THR A 518 9.43 -2.34 -0.97
N ALA A 519 9.58 -1.41 -1.92
CA ALA A 519 8.81 -1.39 -3.18
C ALA A 519 8.91 -2.70 -4.02
N ASN A 520 9.79 -3.62 -3.64
CA ASN A 520 9.98 -4.94 -4.25
C ASN A 520 9.68 -6.11 -3.28
N SER A 521 8.86 -5.90 -2.25
CA SER A 521 8.48 -6.97 -1.31
C SER A 521 7.40 -7.88 -1.91
N GLU A 522 7.42 -9.18 -1.55
CA GLU A 522 6.39 -10.17 -1.94
C GLU A 522 4.96 -9.68 -1.61
N LEU A 523 4.82 -8.93 -0.51
CA LEU A 523 3.53 -8.40 -0.07
C LEU A 523 3.00 -7.29 -1.00
N GLU A 524 3.85 -6.40 -1.50
CA GLU A 524 3.43 -5.32 -2.41
C GLU A 524 2.98 -5.87 -3.77
N GLU A 525 3.60 -6.94 -4.26
CA GLU A 525 3.18 -7.63 -5.48
C GLU A 525 1.79 -8.25 -5.33
N LEU A 526 1.54 -8.91 -4.19
CA LEU A 526 0.23 -9.48 -3.85
C LEU A 526 -0.81 -8.38 -3.67
N ASN A 527 -0.46 -7.27 -3.03
CA ASN A 527 -1.33 -6.11 -2.87
C ASN A 527 -1.70 -5.50 -4.23
N THR A 528 -0.75 -5.41 -5.16
CA THR A 528 -1.00 -4.96 -6.53
C THR A 528 -2.02 -5.85 -7.24
N ALA A 529 -1.86 -7.18 -7.12
CA ALA A 529 -2.83 -8.13 -7.64
C ALA A 529 -4.20 -7.95 -6.96
N PHE A 530 -4.24 -7.77 -5.65
CA PHE A 530 -5.47 -7.52 -4.89
C PHE A 530 -6.20 -6.25 -5.34
N ARG A 531 -5.47 -5.13 -5.48
CA ARG A 531 -6.01 -3.84 -5.95
C ARG A 531 -6.52 -3.88 -7.39
N SER A 532 -6.10 -4.86 -8.19
CA SER A 532 -6.59 -5.05 -9.56
C SER A 532 -7.98 -5.69 -9.64
N LEU A 533 -8.48 -6.27 -8.53
CA LEU A 533 -9.84 -6.80 -8.45
C LEU A 533 -10.85 -5.65 -8.37
N SER A 534 -11.91 -5.73 -9.18
CA SER A 534 -13.03 -4.78 -9.16
C SER A 534 -13.94 -4.99 -7.96
N ASP A 535 -14.10 -6.24 -7.52
CA ASP A 535 -14.86 -6.62 -6.32
C ASP A 535 -14.10 -7.70 -5.54
N THR A 536 -13.88 -7.45 -4.25
CA THR A 536 -13.10 -8.33 -3.37
C THR A 536 -13.99 -9.19 -2.47
N ALA A 537 -15.27 -8.85 -2.34
CA ALA A 537 -16.20 -9.57 -1.46
C ALA A 537 -16.38 -11.06 -1.85
N PRO A 538 -16.47 -11.44 -3.15
CA PRO A 538 -16.51 -12.83 -3.57
C PRO A 538 -15.28 -13.64 -3.13
N LEU A 539 -14.09 -13.03 -3.14
CA LEU A 539 -12.85 -13.69 -2.74
C LEU A 539 -12.85 -14.01 -1.24
N TYR A 540 -13.21 -13.04 -0.40
CA TYR A 540 -13.33 -13.25 1.05
C TYR A 540 -14.38 -14.33 1.38
N MET A 541 -15.55 -14.28 0.73
CA MET A 541 -16.60 -15.27 0.95
C MET A 541 -16.20 -16.66 0.45
N ALA A 542 -15.48 -16.74 -0.69
CA ALA A 542 -14.95 -18.00 -1.18
C ALA A 542 -13.96 -18.61 -0.18
N ILE A 543 -13.04 -17.82 0.40
CA ILE A 543 -12.14 -18.31 1.45
C ILE A 543 -12.94 -18.75 2.67
N PHE A 544 -13.95 -17.99 3.12
CA PHE A 544 -14.79 -18.36 4.26
C PHE A 544 -15.49 -19.73 4.09
N LEU A 545 -15.82 -20.10 2.84
CA LEU A 545 -16.59 -21.31 2.53
C LEU A 545 -15.78 -22.46 1.88
N HIS A 546 -14.53 -22.25 1.44
CA HIS A 546 -13.82 -23.18 0.54
C HIS A 546 -13.70 -24.63 1.06
N ASP A 547 -13.51 -24.75 2.38
CA ASP A 547 -13.26 -26.01 3.06
C ASP A 547 -14.41 -26.46 3.98
N ILE A 548 -15.56 -25.77 3.90
CA ILE A 548 -16.67 -25.92 4.84
C ILE A 548 -17.29 -27.34 4.87
N ASP A 549 -16.99 -28.15 3.85
CA ASP A 549 -17.53 -29.49 3.69
C ASP A 549 -16.53 -30.63 3.93
N LYS A 550 -15.33 -30.32 4.42
CA LYS A 550 -14.40 -31.35 4.92
C LYS A 550 -15.07 -32.18 6.04
N PRO A 551 -14.87 -33.51 6.08
CA PRO A 551 -13.82 -34.28 5.39
C PRO A 551 -14.25 -34.96 4.06
N ASP A 552 -15.26 -34.46 3.35
CA ASP A 552 -15.65 -35.06 2.05
C ASP A 552 -14.47 -35.03 1.04
N PRO A 553 -14.05 -36.16 0.43
CA PRO A 553 -12.96 -36.16 -0.56
C PRO A 553 -13.27 -35.35 -1.84
N VAL A 554 -14.55 -35.06 -2.12
CA VAL A 554 -14.99 -34.17 -3.21
C VAL A 554 -15.52 -32.84 -2.67
N HIS A 555 -15.01 -32.39 -1.52
CA HIS A 555 -15.42 -31.13 -0.87
C HIS A 555 -15.35 -29.89 -1.76
N PRO A 556 -14.45 -29.73 -2.76
CA PRO A 556 -14.50 -28.55 -3.61
C PRO A 556 -15.81 -28.51 -4.43
N GLN A 557 -16.28 -29.65 -4.91
CA GLN A 557 -17.53 -29.74 -5.68
C GLN A 557 -18.75 -29.57 -4.78
N THR A 558 -18.82 -30.32 -3.67
CA THR A 558 -19.97 -30.27 -2.76
C THR A 558 -20.06 -28.94 -2.00
N GLY A 559 -18.91 -28.33 -1.69
CA GLY A 559 -18.80 -26.98 -1.14
C GLY A 559 -19.35 -25.93 -2.09
N ALA A 560 -19.01 -25.99 -3.38
CA ALA A 560 -19.55 -25.07 -4.40
C ALA A 560 -21.07 -25.23 -4.58
N GLU A 561 -21.60 -26.46 -4.54
CA GLU A 561 -23.05 -26.72 -4.58
C GLU A 561 -23.80 -26.10 -3.40
N LYS A 562 -23.18 -26.08 -2.22
CA LYS A 562 -23.72 -25.45 -1.01
C LYS A 562 -23.61 -23.93 -1.08
N ALA A 563 -22.47 -23.41 -1.51
CA ALA A 563 -22.24 -21.99 -1.69
C ALA A 563 -23.27 -21.34 -2.62
N LYS A 564 -23.76 -22.06 -3.64
CA LYS A 564 -24.83 -21.60 -4.53
C LYS A 564 -26.13 -21.23 -3.80
N ARG A 565 -26.42 -21.85 -2.65
CA ARG A 565 -27.58 -21.51 -1.80
C ARG A 565 -27.20 -20.51 -0.71
N ILE A 566 -26.02 -20.65 -0.12
CA ILE A 566 -25.57 -19.83 1.03
C ILE A 566 -25.25 -18.40 0.60
N ALA A 567 -24.58 -18.18 -0.54
CA ALA A 567 -24.14 -16.84 -0.95
C ALA A 567 -25.31 -15.85 -1.13
N PRO A 568 -26.43 -16.20 -1.80
CA PRO A 568 -27.60 -15.32 -1.85
C PRO A 568 -28.19 -14.98 -0.48
N GLU A 569 -28.18 -15.91 0.49
CA GLU A 569 -28.64 -15.64 1.86
C GLU A 569 -27.75 -14.62 2.58
N PHE A 570 -26.47 -14.54 2.21
CA PHE A 570 -25.52 -13.54 2.72
C PHE A 570 -25.54 -12.21 1.96
N GLY A 571 -26.48 -12.01 1.04
CA GLY A 571 -26.65 -10.76 0.29
C GLY A 571 -25.85 -10.68 -1.02
N PHE A 572 -25.23 -11.78 -1.47
CA PHE A 572 -24.49 -11.78 -2.74
C PHE A 572 -25.41 -11.91 -3.94
N ASN A 573 -25.14 -11.12 -4.99
CA ASN A 573 -25.91 -11.17 -6.24
C ASN A 573 -25.57 -12.44 -7.07
N PRO A 574 -26.32 -12.73 -8.15
CA PRO A 574 -26.09 -13.94 -8.95
C PRO A 574 -24.70 -14.03 -9.61
N GLN A 575 -24.10 -12.91 -10.00
CA GLN A 575 -22.76 -12.88 -10.60
C GLN A 575 -21.69 -13.21 -9.55
N GLN A 576 -21.74 -12.52 -8.41
CA GLN A 576 -20.84 -12.77 -7.27
C GLN A 576 -20.99 -14.21 -6.77
N THR A 577 -22.21 -14.75 -6.74
CA THR A 577 -22.47 -16.14 -6.36
C THR A 577 -21.78 -17.12 -7.31
N ASP A 578 -21.79 -16.87 -8.62
CA ASP A 578 -21.09 -17.72 -9.60
C ASP A 578 -19.57 -17.67 -9.42
N GLU A 579 -19.01 -16.49 -9.12
CA GLU A 579 -17.60 -16.30 -8.80
C GLU A 579 -17.20 -17.06 -7.52
N ILE A 580 -17.97 -16.94 -6.44
CA ILE A 580 -17.77 -17.70 -5.19
C ILE A 580 -17.78 -19.21 -5.47
N CYS A 581 -18.78 -19.70 -6.21
CA CYS A 581 -18.90 -21.12 -6.55
C CYS A 581 -17.72 -21.59 -7.42
N PHE A 582 -17.24 -20.77 -8.34
CA PHE A 582 -16.06 -21.06 -9.14
C PHE A 582 -14.81 -21.18 -8.27
N LEU A 583 -14.53 -20.19 -7.43
CA LEU A 583 -13.36 -20.15 -6.57
C LEU A 583 -13.32 -21.35 -5.61
N ILE A 584 -14.44 -21.69 -4.97
CA ILE A 584 -14.54 -22.86 -4.09
C ILE A 584 -14.30 -24.16 -4.86
N ARG A 585 -14.86 -24.31 -6.05
CA ARG A 585 -14.70 -25.53 -6.85
C ARG A 585 -13.27 -25.74 -7.33
N GLU A 586 -12.57 -24.65 -7.64
CA GLU A 586 -11.23 -24.69 -8.26
C GLU A 586 -10.10 -24.35 -7.28
N HIS A 587 -10.35 -24.18 -5.98
CA HIS A 587 -9.33 -23.72 -5.01
C HIS A 587 -8.08 -24.60 -4.94
N LEU A 588 -8.19 -25.89 -5.28
CA LEU A 588 -7.05 -26.81 -5.32
C LEU A 588 -6.32 -26.83 -6.67
N THR A 589 -6.87 -26.20 -7.71
CA THR A 589 -6.38 -26.33 -9.10
C THR A 589 -5.01 -25.69 -9.26
N MET A 590 -4.82 -24.45 -8.82
CA MET A 590 -3.52 -23.78 -8.97
C MET A 590 -2.43 -24.45 -8.13
N ILE A 591 -2.70 -24.79 -6.86
CA ILE A 591 -1.70 -25.48 -6.03
C ILE A 591 -1.36 -26.89 -6.56
N THR A 592 -2.31 -27.54 -7.24
CA THR A 592 -2.04 -28.80 -7.94
C THR A 592 -1.13 -28.56 -9.14
N LEU A 593 -1.42 -27.57 -9.97
CA LEU A 593 -0.62 -27.21 -11.13
C LEU A 593 0.79 -26.75 -10.75
N THR A 594 1.00 -26.03 -9.64
CA THR A 594 2.33 -25.55 -9.25
C THR A 594 3.28 -26.65 -8.81
N ARG A 595 2.75 -27.79 -8.34
CA ARG A 595 3.54 -29.02 -8.11
C ARG A 595 4.10 -29.58 -9.41
N TYR A 596 3.52 -29.23 -10.56
CA TYR A 596 3.99 -29.59 -11.90
C TYR A 596 4.69 -28.36 -12.53
N HIS A 597 5.99 -28.18 -12.28
CA HIS A 597 6.79 -26.99 -12.66
C HIS A 597 6.92 -26.66 -14.16
N GLN A 598 6.35 -27.49 -15.04
CA GLN A 598 6.29 -27.26 -16.47
C GLN A 598 4.88 -27.54 -16.98
N TRP A 599 4.24 -26.50 -17.50
CA TRP A 599 2.94 -26.56 -18.15
C TRP A 599 3.18 -26.47 -19.65
N ASP A 600 2.72 -27.47 -20.40
CA ASP A 600 2.74 -27.39 -21.85
C ASP A 600 1.65 -26.43 -22.34
N GLU A 601 1.66 -26.12 -23.64
CA GLU A 601 0.66 -25.22 -24.24
C GLU A 601 -0.78 -25.71 -24.01
N SER A 602 -0.98 -27.03 -23.97
CA SER A 602 -2.31 -27.61 -23.74
C SER A 602 -2.79 -27.40 -22.30
N THR A 603 -1.92 -27.61 -21.30
CA THR A 603 -2.21 -27.35 -19.89
C THR A 603 -2.55 -25.89 -19.65
N ILE A 604 -1.75 -24.97 -20.22
CA ILE A 604 -2.02 -23.53 -20.09
C ILE A 604 -3.34 -23.16 -20.78
N THR A 605 -3.63 -23.71 -21.96
CA THR A 605 -4.89 -23.45 -22.68
C THR A 605 -6.09 -23.95 -21.90
N GLU A 606 -6.06 -25.19 -21.41
CA GLU A 606 -7.13 -25.77 -20.58
C GLU A 606 -7.35 -24.95 -19.30
N PHE A 607 -6.27 -24.48 -18.68
CA PHE A 607 -6.36 -23.63 -17.50
C PHE A 607 -6.91 -22.23 -17.81
N CYS A 608 -6.52 -21.62 -18.94
CA CYS A 608 -7.11 -20.36 -19.44
C CYS A 608 -8.61 -20.50 -19.69
N GLU A 609 -9.03 -21.58 -20.37
CA GLU A 609 -10.45 -21.86 -20.63
C GLU A 609 -11.24 -22.06 -19.34
N LYS A 610 -10.61 -22.70 -18.34
CA LYS A 610 -11.21 -22.93 -17.03
C LYS A 610 -11.38 -21.65 -16.22
N VAL A 611 -10.33 -20.82 -16.08
CA VAL A 611 -10.42 -19.56 -15.31
C VAL A 611 -11.24 -18.50 -16.02
N ASN A 612 -11.25 -18.52 -17.36
CA ASN A 612 -12.09 -17.76 -18.29
C ASN A 612 -12.10 -16.21 -18.19
N SER A 613 -11.49 -15.63 -17.16
CA SER A 613 -11.29 -14.19 -17.02
C SER A 613 -10.04 -13.88 -16.19
N LEU A 614 -9.47 -12.69 -16.38
CA LEU A 614 -8.37 -12.19 -15.56
C LEU A 614 -8.79 -12.03 -14.09
N GLU A 615 -10.01 -11.56 -13.84
CA GLU A 615 -10.60 -11.41 -12.51
C GLU A 615 -10.54 -12.72 -11.71
N ARG A 616 -11.00 -13.82 -12.33
CA ARG A 616 -11.01 -15.16 -11.71
C ARG A 616 -9.63 -15.74 -11.52
N LEU A 617 -8.73 -15.51 -12.48
CA LEU A 617 -7.33 -15.90 -12.36
C LEU A 617 -6.68 -15.22 -11.15
N THR A 618 -6.86 -13.90 -11.00
CA THR A 618 -6.30 -13.12 -9.91
C THR A 618 -6.88 -13.51 -8.56
N ALA A 619 -8.21 -13.65 -8.47
CA ALA A 619 -8.87 -14.09 -7.24
C ALA A 619 -8.45 -15.52 -6.84
N LEU A 620 -8.35 -16.44 -7.81
CA LEU A 620 -7.90 -17.81 -7.55
C LEU A 620 -6.43 -17.86 -7.11
N TYR A 621 -5.56 -17.01 -7.69
CA TYR A 621 -4.18 -16.86 -7.29
C TYR A 621 -4.05 -16.43 -5.82
N LEU A 622 -4.77 -15.37 -5.43
CA LEU A 622 -4.76 -14.86 -4.05
C LEU A 622 -5.35 -15.86 -3.06
N LEU A 623 -6.48 -16.51 -3.41
CA LEU A 623 -7.07 -17.58 -2.60
C LEU A 623 -6.05 -18.69 -2.37
N THR A 624 -5.44 -19.19 -3.45
CA THR A 624 -4.47 -20.29 -3.40
C THR A 624 -3.26 -19.91 -2.55
N TYR A 625 -2.78 -18.67 -2.67
CA TYR A 625 -1.68 -18.17 -1.86
C TYR A 625 -2.02 -18.16 -0.37
N CYS A 626 -3.16 -17.56 0.01
CA CYS A 626 -3.59 -17.46 1.40
C CYS A 626 -3.86 -18.83 2.03
N ASP A 627 -4.55 -19.71 1.32
CA ASP A 627 -4.82 -21.08 1.75
C ASP A 627 -3.51 -21.87 1.93
N SER A 628 -2.60 -21.79 0.96
CA SER A 628 -1.32 -22.50 1.05
C SER A 628 -0.43 -21.96 2.18
N LYS A 629 -0.41 -20.63 2.40
CA LYS A 629 0.35 -20.00 3.50
C LYS A 629 -0.21 -20.42 4.86
N ALA A 630 -1.53 -20.58 4.99
CA ALA A 630 -2.20 -21.05 6.21
C ALA A 630 -1.86 -22.50 6.58
N ASN A 631 -1.57 -23.36 5.59
CA ASN A 631 -1.17 -24.76 5.77
C ASN A 631 0.30 -24.94 6.27
N GLY A 632 1.05 -23.85 6.52
CA GLY A 632 2.40 -23.87 7.11
C GLY A 632 3.59 -24.02 6.14
N SER A 633 4.78 -23.64 6.61
CA SER A 633 6.00 -23.44 5.79
C SER A 633 6.58 -24.71 5.16
N GLN A 634 6.31 -25.90 5.71
CA GLN A 634 6.83 -27.15 5.15
C GLN A 634 6.19 -27.49 3.79
N ASN A 635 4.95 -27.08 3.55
CA ASN A 635 4.23 -27.34 2.29
C ASN A 635 4.21 -26.13 1.34
N PHE A 636 4.44 -24.92 1.85
CA PHE A 636 4.44 -23.67 1.08
C PHE A 636 5.78 -22.94 1.16
N ASN A 637 6.81 -23.58 0.60
CA ASN A 637 8.17 -23.04 0.54
C ASN A 637 8.34 -22.01 -0.61
N ASN A 638 9.50 -21.36 -0.67
CA ASN A 638 9.83 -20.34 -1.68
C ASN A 638 9.72 -20.86 -3.13
N LEU A 639 9.98 -22.16 -3.35
CA LEU A 639 9.81 -22.78 -4.66
C LEU A 639 8.32 -22.83 -5.07
N VAL A 640 7.43 -23.28 -4.19
CA VAL A 640 5.99 -23.32 -4.46
C VAL A 640 5.44 -21.91 -4.71
N LYS A 641 5.85 -20.93 -3.90
CA LYS A 641 5.53 -19.51 -4.09
C LYS A 641 5.94 -18.99 -5.46
N HIS A 642 7.22 -19.21 -5.84
CA HIS A 642 7.75 -18.78 -7.12
C HIS A 642 6.99 -19.41 -8.30
N ASN A 643 6.67 -20.70 -8.23
CA ASN A 643 5.92 -21.36 -9.30
C ASN A 643 4.46 -20.91 -9.36
N LEU A 644 3.82 -20.62 -8.22
CA LEU A 644 2.47 -20.07 -8.17
C LEU A 644 2.41 -18.70 -8.86
N LYS A 645 3.36 -17.82 -8.54
CA LYS A 645 3.52 -16.52 -9.20
C LYS A 645 3.74 -16.68 -10.70
N ARG A 646 4.66 -17.55 -11.12
CA ARG A 646 4.97 -17.79 -12.53
C ARG A 646 3.76 -18.32 -13.32
N LEU A 647 2.97 -19.24 -12.73
CA LEU A 647 1.73 -19.71 -13.35
C LEU A 647 0.75 -18.55 -13.58
N TYR A 648 0.57 -17.73 -12.54
CA TYR A 648 -0.28 -16.55 -12.61
C TYR A 648 0.17 -15.59 -13.72
N GLU A 649 1.46 -15.29 -13.82
CA GLU A 649 2.01 -14.37 -14.84
C GLU A 649 1.85 -14.92 -16.26
N VAL A 650 2.18 -16.19 -16.49
CA VAL A 650 2.06 -16.84 -17.82
C VAL A 650 0.62 -16.77 -18.33
N VAL A 651 -0.34 -17.05 -17.45
CA VAL A 651 -1.77 -17.06 -17.79
C VAL A 651 -2.30 -15.63 -17.94
N ARG A 652 -1.86 -14.70 -17.08
CA ARG A 652 -2.23 -13.28 -17.15
C ARG A 652 -1.83 -12.66 -18.49
N VAL A 653 -0.64 -12.97 -19.01
CA VAL A 653 -0.19 -12.50 -20.33
C VAL A 653 -1.13 -12.96 -21.46
N ARG A 654 -1.76 -14.13 -21.34
CA ARG A 654 -2.74 -14.61 -22.33
C ARG A 654 -4.04 -13.81 -22.32
N PHE A 655 -4.45 -13.30 -21.15
CA PHE A 655 -5.69 -12.52 -21.01
C PHE A 655 -5.51 -11.04 -21.36
N VAL A 656 -4.38 -10.43 -20.98
CA VAL A 656 -4.07 -9.03 -21.32
C VAL A 656 -3.68 -8.88 -22.80
N GLY A 657 -3.32 -10.00 -23.45
CA GLY A 657 -2.63 -9.99 -24.73
C GLY A 657 -1.14 -9.74 -24.51
N GLN A 658 -0.30 -10.21 -25.45
CA GLN A 658 1.09 -9.73 -25.50
C GLN A 658 1.04 -8.25 -25.86
N GLU A 659 1.01 -7.36 -24.87
CA GLU A 659 1.53 -6.02 -25.17
C GLU A 659 3.01 -6.20 -25.54
N GLU A 660 3.35 -5.78 -26.76
CA GLU A 660 4.72 -5.74 -27.29
C GLU A 660 5.65 -4.80 -26.48
N THR A 661 5.19 -4.25 -25.35
CA THR A 661 5.84 -3.18 -24.58
C THR A 661 6.94 -3.65 -23.62
N GLN A 662 7.01 -4.93 -23.24
CA GLN A 662 8.15 -5.44 -22.43
C GLN A 662 9.31 -6.00 -23.28
N TRP A 663 9.05 -6.41 -24.52
CA TRP A 663 10.06 -7.08 -25.36
C TRP A 663 11.06 -6.09 -25.97
N GLY A 664 10.62 -4.86 -26.26
CA GLY A 664 11.42 -3.82 -26.92
C GLY A 664 12.57 -3.24 -26.10
N VAL A 665 12.66 -3.55 -24.79
CA VAL A 665 13.72 -3.01 -23.90
C VAL A 665 15.01 -3.85 -23.99
N HIS A 666 14.93 -5.13 -24.39
CA HIS A 666 16.05 -6.05 -24.21
C HIS A 666 16.72 -6.57 -25.50
N ALA A 667 16.06 -6.49 -26.66
CA ALA A 667 16.64 -6.79 -27.99
C ALA A 667 15.73 -6.27 -29.12
N PRO A 668 16.22 -6.14 -30.38
CA PRO A 668 15.36 -5.86 -31.53
C PRO A 668 14.26 -6.95 -31.69
N PRO A 669 12.99 -6.59 -31.96
CA PRO A 669 11.88 -7.54 -32.03
C PRO A 669 12.12 -8.71 -33.00
N GLU A 670 12.77 -8.45 -34.13
CA GLU A 670 13.02 -9.45 -35.19
C GLU A 670 14.00 -10.55 -34.77
N GLU A 671 15.15 -10.20 -34.19
CA GLU A 671 16.15 -11.17 -33.70
C GLU A 671 15.57 -12.04 -32.57
N TYR A 672 14.76 -11.41 -31.72
CA TYR A 672 14.14 -12.09 -30.59
C TYR A 672 13.08 -13.08 -31.03
N GLN A 673 12.20 -12.71 -31.97
CA GLN A 673 11.23 -13.61 -32.57
C GLN A 673 11.91 -14.78 -33.29
N GLN A 674 12.99 -14.50 -34.05
CA GLN A 674 13.75 -15.54 -34.75
C GLN A 674 14.38 -16.53 -33.76
N PHE A 675 14.97 -16.05 -32.68
CA PHE A 675 15.51 -16.91 -31.62
C PHE A 675 14.40 -17.77 -30.98
N LEU A 676 13.27 -17.18 -30.61
CA LEU A 676 12.15 -17.93 -30.02
C LEU A 676 11.57 -18.98 -30.97
N HIS A 677 11.54 -18.73 -32.28
CA HIS A 677 11.10 -19.70 -33.28
C HIS A 677 12.00 -20.94 -33.35
N GLN A 678 13.27 -20.81 -32.97
CA GLN A 678 14.25 -21.90 -32.94
C GLN A 678 14.29 -22.62 -31.59
N MET A 679 13.62 -22.08 -30.56
CA MET A 679 13.54 -22.70 -29.24
C MET A 679 12.28 -23.56 -29.09
N PRO A 680 12.32 -24.62 -28.26
CA PRO A 680 11.14 -25.43 -27.97
C PRO A 680 9.98 -24.61 -27.38
N VAL A 681 8.74 -25.06 -27.62
CA VAL A 681 7.53 -24.39 -27.10
C VAL A 681 7.57 -24.25 -25.57
N THR A 682 8.08 -25.26 -24.86
CA THR A 682 8.25 -25.23 -23.39
C THR A 682 9.18 -24.12 -22.92
N TYR A 683 10.22 -23.78 -23.69
CA TYR A 683 11.09 -22.65 -23.41
C TYR A 683 10.37 -21.32 -23.58
N ARG A 684 9.62 -21.17 -24.68
CA ARG A 684 8.89 -19.94 -25.04
C ARG A 684 7.83 -19.55 -24.01
N ILE A 685 7.22 -20.54 -23.36
CA ILE A 685 6.22 -20.36 -22.31
C ILE A 685 6.89 -20.23 -20.94
N GLY A 686 8.01 -20.93 -20.74
CA GLY A 686 8.62 -21.11 -19.44
C GLY A 686 9.62 -20.03 -19.02
N VAL A 687 10.29 -19.35 -19.92
CA VAL A 687 11.41 -18.47 -19.56
C VAL A 687 10.97 -17.00 -19.59
N ALA A 688 11.37 -16.25 -18.55
CA ALA A 688 11.03 -14.83 -18.44
C ALA A 688 11.72 -13.98 -19.54
N PRO A 689 11.10 -12.88 -20.02
CA PRO A 689 11.67 -12.06 -21.08
C PRO A 689 13.11 -11.60 -20.83
N GLU A 690 13.43 -11.23 -19.58
CA GLU A 690 14.76 -10.77 -19.16
C GLU A 690 15.81 -11.90 -19.23
N GLU A 691 15.40 -13.12 -18.88
CA GLU A 691 16.25 -14.31 -18.94
C GLU A 691 16.50 -14.76 -20.38
N ILE A 692 15.50 -14.65 -21.26
CA ILE A 692 15.66 -14.97 -22.68
C ILE A 692 16.78 -14.12 -23.31
N SER A 693 16.88 -12.83 -22.99
CA SER A 693 17.95 -11.98 -23.51
C SER A 693 19.33 -12.39 -23.00
N MET A 694 19.43 -12.88 -21.77
CA MET A 694 20.65 -13.50 -21.24
C MET A 694 21.00 -14.78 -22.03
N HIS A 695 20.01 -15.65 -22.24
CA HIS A 695 20.20 -16.90 -22.99
C HIS A 695 20.59 -16.68 -24.45
N MET A 696 20.03 -15.68 -25.13
CA MET A 696 20.43 -15.30 -26.49
C MET A 696 21.93 -14.99 -26.56
N LYS A 697 22.45 -14.22 -25.59
CA LYS A 697 23.88 -13.90 -25.52
C LYS A 697 24.71 -15.15 -25.24
N MET A 698 24.30 -15.98 -24.28
CA MET A 698 25.02 -17.21 -23.92
C MET A 698 25.08 -18.20 -25.08
N ILE A 699 23.97 -18.40 -25.79
CA ILE A 699 23.89 -19.29 -26.96
C ILE A 699 24.71 -18.74 -28.11
N SER A 700 24.60 -17.44 -28.41
CA SER A 700 25.42 -16.81 -29.46
C SER A 700 26.92 -16.95 -29.17
N GLN A 701 27.34 -16.75 -27.91
CA GLN A 701 28.73 -16.96 -27.49
C GLN A 701 29.19 -18.42 -27.61
N ALA A 702 28.33 -19.37 -27.26
CA ALA A 702 28.64 -20.78 -27.43
C ALA A 702 28.78 -21.13 -28.92
N GLU A 703 27.90 -20.61 -29.79
CA GLU A 703 27.94 -20.82 -31.24
C GLU A 703 29.21 -20.21 -31.88
N THR A 704 29.63 -18.99 -31.51
CA THR A 704 30.83 -18.35 -32.08
C THR A 704 32.12 -19.04 -31.65
N THR A 705 32.24 -19.41 -30.38
CA THR A 705 33.45 -20.08 -29.85
C THR A 705 33.69 -21.44 -30.50
N SER A 706 32.64 -22.05 -31.03
CA SER A 706 32.67 -23.33 -31.75
C SER A 706 33.20 -23.22 -33.17
N THR A 707 33.03 -22.06 -33.82
CA THR A 707 33.54 -21.81 -35.18
C THR A 707 35.04 -21.51 -35.22
N GLU A 708 35.64 -21.12 -34.10
CA GLU A 708 37.08 -20.74 -34.02
C GLU A 708 38.00 -21.90 -33.60
N ASN A 709 37.50 -22.90 -32.85
CA ASN A 709 38.28 -24.05 -32.41
C ASN A 709 38.16 -25.26 -33.36
N GLN A 710 39.30 -25.78 -33.83
CA GLN A 710 39.37 -26.94 -34.76
C GLN A 710 39.03 -28.30 -34.12
N ASP A 711 38.74 -28.35 -32.82
CA ASP A 711 38.24 -29.54 -32.13
C ASP A 711 36.77 -29.32 -31.71
N PRO A 712 35.78 -29.91 -32.41
CA PRO A 712 34.36 -29.80 -32.08
C PRO A 712 34.00 -30.36 -30.70
N SER A 713 34.89 -31.13 -30.06
CA SER A 713 34.63 -31.83 -28.81
C SER A 713 35.08 -31.09 -27.54
N ALA A 714 35.76 -29.94 -27.70
CA ALA A 714 36.19 -29.03 -26.64
C ALA A 714 35.34 -27.74 -26.64
N GLY A 715 34.01 -27.89 -26.76
CA GLY A 715 33.08 -26.76 -26.82
C GLY A 715 33.12 -25.92 -25.53
N ALA A 716 33.25 -24.61 -25.68
CA ALA A 716 33.24 -23.69 -24.55
C ALA A 716 31.89 -23.75 -23.81
N ALA A 717 31.94 -24.12 -22.53
CA ALA A 717 30.81 -24.01 -21.63
C ALA A 717 30.64 -22.54 -21.21
N ILE A 718 29.46 -21.97 -21.43
CA ILE A 718 29.09 -20.64 -20.93
C ILE A 718 28.17 -20.84 -19.74
N LEU A 719 28.55 -20.29 -18.58
CA LEU A 719 27.82 -20.42 -17.33
C LEU A 719 27.38 -19.05 -16.82
N GLN A 720 26.19 -19.01 -16.23
CA GLN A 720 25.70 -17.84 -15.51
C GLN A 720 24.90 -18.26 -14.29
N PHE A 721 25.23 -17.68 -13.12
CA PHE A 721 24.48 -17.88 -11.88
C PHE A 721 23.51 -16.72 -11.68
N VAL A 722 22.27 -17.04 -11.32
CA VAL A 722 21.22 -16.07 -11.01
C VAL A 722 20.64 -16.42 -9.65
N ASP A 723 20.85 -15.56 -8.66
CA ASP A 723 20.27 -15.77 -7.34
C ASP A 723 18.78 -15.41 -7.35
N LYS A 724 17.99 -16.31 -6.79
CA LYS A 724 16.56 -16.14 -6.53
C LYS A 724 16.31 -16.27 -5.03
N PRO A 725 15.20 -15.77 -4.49
CA PRO A 725 14.87 -15.98 -3.08
C PRO A 725 14.86 -17.47 -2.69
N GLY A 726 15.87 -17.88 -1.90
CA GLY A 726 16.01 -19.25 -1.36
C GLY A 726 16.77 -20.26 -2.24
N PHE A 727 17.22 -19.92 -3.45
CA PHE A 727 18.00 -20.82 -4.31
C PHE A 727 18.82 -20.05 -5.36
N THR A 728 19.78 -20.73 -5.98
CA THR A 728 20.54 -20.18 -7.12
C THR A 728 20.21 -20.97 -8.39
N GLU A 729 19.89 -20.29 -9.47
CA GLU A 729 19.79 -20.90 -10.81
C GLU A 729 21.15 -20.86 -11.50
N LEU A 730 21.65 -22.02 -11.90
CA LEU A 730 22.79 -22.14 -12.80
C LEU A 730 22.28 -22.38 -14.22
N HIS A 731 22.61 -21.45 -15.11
CA HIS A 731 22.36 -21.53 -16.53
C HIS A 731 23.65 -21.98 -17.22
N LEU A 732 23.63 -23.12 -17.91
CA LEU A 732 24.77 -23.73 -18.57
C LEU A 732 24.46 -23.92 -20.05
N CYS A 733 25.17 -23.21 -20.91
CA CYS A 733 25.08 -23.34 -22.35
C CYS A 733 26.30 -24.11 -22.88
N SER A 734 26.07 -25.23 -23.55
CA SER A 734 27.14 -26.07 -24.11
C SER A 734 26.60 -26.98 -25.21
N HIS A 735 27.47 -27.64 -25.97
CA HIS A 735 27.02 -28.60 -26.98
C HIS A 735 26.33 -29.84 -26.39
N ARG A 736 25.46 -30.45 -27.19
CA ARG A 736 24.80 -31.72 -26.88
C ARG A 736 25.81 -32.84 -26.70
N ARG A 737 25.71 -33.55 -25.57
CA ARG A 737 26.55 -34.70 -25.23
C ARG A 737 25.80 -35.65 -24.30
N ILE A 738 25.78 -36.94 -24.64
CA ILE A 738 25.21 -38.00 -23.79
C ILE A 738 25.99 -38.05 -22.46
N GLY A 739 25.27 -38.15 -21.35
CA GLY A 739 25.84 -38.23 -20.00
C GLY A 739 26.23 -36.89 -19.38
N LYS A 740 25.97 -35.75 -20.03
CA LYS A 740 26.25 -34.41 -19.50
C LYS A 740 25.52 -34.16 -18.16
N LEU A 741 24.22 -34.46 -18.11
CA LEU A 741 23.42 -34.37 -16.88
C LEU A 741 24.05 -35.17 -15.72
N HIS A 742 24.54 -36.38 -15.99
CA HIS A 742 25.22 -37.22 -15.00
C HIS A 742 26.54 -36.60 -14.51
N THR A 743 27.35 -36.06 -15.43
CA THR A 743 28.61 -35.39 -15.08
C THR A 743 28.38 -34.14 -14.23
N VAL A 744 27.45 -33.28 -14.62
CA VAL A 744 27.17 -32.01 -13.94
C VAL A 744 26.48 -32.25 -12.60
N SER A 745 25.48 -33.14 -12.54
CA SER A 745 24.84 -33.51 -11.26
C SER A 745 25.78 -34.24 -10.29
N GLY A 746 26.77 -34.97 -10.81
CA GLY A 746 27.83 -35.57 -9.99
C GLY A 746 28.72 -34.54 -9.30
N LEU A 747 29.04 -33.43 -9.98
CA LEU A 747 29.78 -32.33 -9.36
C LEU A 747 28.96 -31.64 -8.26
N PHE A 748 27.65 -31.47 -8.45
CA PHE A 748 26.77 -30.92 -7.40
C PHE A 748 26.74 -31.83 -6.18
N PHE A 749 26.61 -33.15 -6.40
CA PHE A 749 26.70 -34.15 -5.34
C PHE A 749 28.05 -34.07 -4.61
N ALA A 750 29.17 -33.92 -5.33
CA ALA A 750 30.50 -33.78 -4.74
C ALA A 750 30.64 -32.56 -3.80
N ASN A 751 29.84 -31.53 -4.01
CA ASN A 751 29.87 -30.26 -3.27
C ASN A 751 28.71 -30.10 -2.28
N ASN A 752 27.98 -31.17 -1.94
CA ASN A 752 26.78 -31.11 -1.08
C ASN A 752 25.69 -30.13 -1.57
N ILE A 753 25.54 -30.02 -2.88
CA ILE A 753 24.53 -29.19 -3.53
C ILE A 753 23.38 -30.09 -3.96
N ASP A 754 22.17 -29.72 -3.52
CA ASP A 754 20.95 -30.42 -3.87
C ASP A 754 20.29 -29.78 -5.09
N VAL A 755 19.87 -30.62 -6.04
CA VAL A 755 19.27 -30.19 -7.31
C VAL A 755 17.76 -30.31 -7.19
N ARG A 756 17.09 -29.17 -7.10
CA ARG A 756 15.62 -29.11 -6.94
C ARG A 756 14.86 -29.17 -8.26
N ASP A 757 15.51 -28.76 -9.35
CA ASP A 757 14.95 -28.78 -10.70
C ASP A 757 16.11 -28.74 -11.71
N ALA A 758 15.95 -29.39 -12.86
CA ALA A 758 16.95 -29.42 -13.93
C ALA A 758 16.27 -29.45 -15.30
N ARG A 759 16.35 -28.35 -16.06
CA ARG A 759 15.70 -28.22 -17.37
C ARG A 759 16.75 -28.23 -18.46
N VAL A 760 16.48 -28.90 -19.57
CA VAL A 760 17.36 -28.88 -20.74
C VAL A 760 16.55 -28.40 -21.94
N TYR A 761 17.08 -27.41 -22.67
CA TYR A 761 16.47 -26.88 -23.88
C TYR A 761 17.47 -26.94 -25.02
N THR A 762 17.16 -27.72 -26.04
CA THR A 762 17.96 -27.82 -27.27
C THR A 762 17.41 -26.87 -28.32
N LYS A 763 18.27 -26.00 -28.88
CA LYS A 763 17.90 -25.12 -29.99
C LYS A 763 17.80 -25.95 -31.27
N GLN A 764 16.78 -25.72 -32.11
CA GLN A 764 16.47 -26.62 -33.23
C GLN A 764 17.45 -26.54 -34.42
N ASP A 765 18.17 -25.42 -34.57
CA ASP A 765 19.09 -25.17 -35.70
C ASP A 765 20.56 -25.41 -35.36
N THR A 766 20.91 -25.57 -34.08
CA THR A 766 22.28 -25.79 -33.62
C THR A 766 22.36 -26.98 -32.66
N ASN A 767 23.56 -27.52 -32.47
CA ASN A 767 23.78 -28.61 -31.51
C ASN A 767 24.06 -28.08 -30.09
N VAL A 768 23.54 -26.89 -29.76
CA VAL A 768 23.74 -26.20 -28.48
C VAL A 768 22.52 -26.42 -27.58
N GLU A 769 22.79 -26.76 -26.33
CA GLU A 769 21.81 -27.00 -25.28
C GLU A 769 22.00 -26.00 -24.14
N LEU A 770 20.88 -25.47 -23.68
CA LEU A 770 20.79 -24.66 -22.47
C LEU A 770 20.24 -25.55 -21.33
N GLU A 771 21.07 -25.83 -20.34
CA GLU A 771 20.68 -26.50 -19.11
C GLU A 771 20.47 -25.48 -18.00
N ILE A 772 19.35 -25.54 -17.30
CA ILE A 772 19.03 -24.66 -16.16
C ILE A 772 18.84 -25.53 -14.93
N TYR A 773 19.72 -25.38 -13.95
CA TYR A 773 19.70 -26.11 -12.69
C TYR A 773 19.26 -25.20 -11.55
N ARG A 774 18.29 -25.63 -10.73
CA ARG A 774 17.93 -24.97 -9.48
C ARG A 774 18.68 -25.64 -8.33
N LEU A 775 19.61 -24.89 -7.75
CA LEU A 775 20.59 -25.38 -6.79
C LEU A 775 20.34 -24.77 -5.42
N VAL A 776 20.38 -25.62 -4.38
CA VAL A 776 20.40 -25.17 -2.99
C VAL A 776 21.55 -25.84 -2.25
N HIS A 777 22.25 -25.07 -1.42
CA HIS A 777 23.32 -25.59 -0.59
C HIS A 777 22.74 -26.04 0.75
N GLN A 778 22.97 -27.31 1.13
CA GLN A 778 22.53 -27.80 2.43
C GLN A 778 23.52 -27.38 3.52
N SER A 779 23.00 -26.75 4.58
CA SER A 779 23.81 -26.46 5.76
C SER A 779 24.30 -27.76 6.42
N PRO A 780 25.55 -27.82 6.92
CA PRO A 780 26.08 -28.99 7.64
C PRO A 780 25.30 -29.33 8.93
N HIS A 781 24.36 -28.47 9.34
CA HIS A 781 23.36 -28.77 10.35
C HIS A 781 21.99 -28.89 9.67
N HIS A 782 21.47 -30.11 9.52
CA HIS A 782 20.21 -30.48 8.84
C HIS A 782 18.90 -29.81 9.37
N THR A 783 19.00 -28.77 10.19
CA THR A 783 17.87 -28.06 10.82
C THR A 783 17.65 -26.65 10.28
N ALA A 784 18.52 -26.13 9.42
CA ALA A 784 18.35 -24.82 8.78
C ALA A 784 17.70 -24.94 7.40
N GLU A 785 16.93 -23.93 6.99
CA GLU A 785 16.38 -23.86 5.63
C GLU A 785 17.51 -23.87 4.58
N PRO A 786 17.33 -24.51 3.42
CA PRO A 786 18.31 -24.49 2.33
C PRO A 786 18.61 -23.05 1.89
N LEU A 787 19.88 -22.76 1.61
CA LEU A 787 20.34 -21.42 1.22
C LEU A 787 20.78 -21.37 -0.25
N PRO A 788 20.73 -20.19 -0.89
CA PRO A 788 21.43 -19.94 -2.16
C PRO A 788 22.93 -20.28 -2.05
N LEU A 789 23.56 -20.55 -3.19
CA LEU A 789 25.00 -20.80 -3.25
C LEU A 789 25.76 -19.52 -2.86
N ASP A 790 26.83 -19.65 -2.06
CA ASP A 790 27.72 -18.52 -1.81
C ASP A 790 28.65 -18.26 -3.02
N GLU A 791 29.27 -17.07 -3.04
CA GLU A 791 30.12 -16.65 -4.17
C GLU A 791 31.37 -17.51 -4.35
N ASP A 792 31.92 -18.10 -3.28
CA ASP A 792 33.10 -18.95 -3.38
C ASP A 792 32.74 -20.30 -4.01
N LEU A 793 31.60 -20.86 -3.61
CA LEU A 793 31.04 -22.08 -4.18
C LEU A 793 30.70 -21.90 -5.66
N LYS A 794 30.08 -20.77 -6.04
CA LYS A 794 29.81 -20.44 -7.46
C LYS A 794 31.09 -20.38 -8.29
N ARG A 795 32.16 -19.75 -7.78
CA ARG A 795 33.46 -19.68 -8.48
C ARG A 795 34.10 -21.06 -8.65
N ASN A 796 34.05 -21.89 -7.62
CA ASN A 796 34.59 -23.26 -7.68
C ASN A 796 33.82 -24.13 -8.68
N LEU A 797 32.49 -24.02 -8.70
CA LEU A 797 31.64 -24.71 -9.66
C LEU A 797 31.90 -24.25 -11.10
N ASP A 798 32.02 -22.94 -11.35
CA ASP A 798 32.33 -22.43 -12.69
C ASP A 798 33.63 -23.03 -13.23
N PHE A 799 34.68 -23.04 -12.40
CA PHE A 799 35.96 -23.63 -12.76
C PHE A 799 35.85 -25.13 -13.04
N ASP A 800 35.27 -25.90 -12.10
CA ASP A 800 35.21 -27.35 -12.22
C ASP A 800 34.29 -27.82 -13.36
N ILE A 801 33.17 -27.12 -13.62
CA ILE A 801 32.30 -27.42 -14.77
C ILE A 801 33.05 -27.17 -16.07
N ARG A 802 33.76 -26.03 -16.20
CA ARG A 802 34.55 -25.74 -17.41
C ARG A 802 35.61 -26.81 -17.66
N SER A 803 36.35 -27.24 -16.63
CA SER A 803 37.36 -28.29 -16.76
C SER A 803 36.75 -29.67 -17.07
N LEU A 804 35.59 -30.02 -16.50
CA LEU A 804 34.85 -31.24 -16.83
C LEU A 804 34.36 -31.24 -18.29
N MET A 805 33.83 -30.09 -18.75
CA MET A 805 33.36 -29.93 -20.12
C MET A 805 34.52 -29.96 -21.13
N ALA A 806 35.66 -29.38 -20.77
CA ALA A 806 36.91 -29.44 -21.54
C ALA A 806 37.64 -30.80 -21.46
N LYS A 807 37.15 -31.74 -20.62
CA LYS A 807 37.76 -33.05 -20.34
C LYS A 807 39.19 -32.97 -19.77
N GLU A 808 39.52 -31.86 -19.11
CA GLU A 808 40.80 -31.68 -18.41
C GLU A 808 40.87 -32.48 -17.11
N ILE A 809 39.70 -32.72 -16.51
CA ILE A 809 39.50 -33.51 -15.30
C ILE A 809 38.35 -34.49 -15.52
N THR A 810 38.39 -35.64 -14.85
CA THR A 810 37.28 -36.61 -14.84
C THR A 810 36.43 -36.47 -13.57
N LEU A 811 35.22 -37.04 -13.58
CA LEU A 811 34.34 -36.98 -12.40
C LEU A 811 34.92 -37.77 -11.22
N GLU A 812 35.65 -38.85 -11.48
CA GLU A 812 36.36 -39.61 -10.44
C GLU A 812 37.42 -38.76 -9.74
N GLN A 813 38.17 -37.95 -10.50
CA GLN A 813 39.15 -37.02 -9.94
C GLN A 813 38.49 -35.90 -9.14
N ILE A 814 37.27 -35.47 -9.51
CA ILE A 814 36.46 -34.54 -8.70
C ILE A 814 36.04 -35.19 -7.38
N PHE A 815 35.57 -36.44 -7.40
CA PHE A 815 35.23 -37.15 -6.17
C PHE A 815 36.43 -37.35 -5.26
N GLU A 816 37.61 -37.65 -5.81
CA GLU A 816 38.87 -37.69 -5.05
C GLU A 816 39.23 -36.31 -4.47
N LYS A 817 39.11 -35.23 -5.26
CA LYS A 817 39.38 -33.84 -4.86
C LYS A 817 38.52 -33.41 -3.67
N TYR A 818 37.24 -33.81 -3.65
CA TYR A 818 36.27 -33.45 -2.62
C TYR A 818 36.06 -34.54 -1.55
N TYR A 819 36.84 -35.63 -1.59
CA TYR A 819 36.76 -36.76 -0.64
C TYR A 819 35.36 -37.38 -0.55
N VAL A 820 34.67 -37.50 -1.69
CA VAL A 820 33.32 -38.07 -1.78
C VAL A 820 33.40 -39.52 -2.25
N ASP A 821 32.63 -40.40 -1.61
CA ASP A 821 32.54 -41.81 -1.99
C ASP A 821 31.45 -41.98 -3.08
N PRO A 822 31.83 -42.35 -4.33
CA PRO A 822 30.85 -42.56 -5.40
C PRO A 822 30.10 -43.88 -5.29
N THR A 823 30.49 -44.79 -4.39
CA THR A 823 29.89 -46.13 -4.26
C THR A 823 28.62 -46.18 -3.39
N GLY A 824 28.04 -45.01 -3.11
CA GLY A 824 26.75 -44.92 -2.44
C GLY A 824 25.69 -45.75 -3.17
N THR A 825 24.85 -46.45 -2.42
CA THR A 825 23.64 -47.08 -2.96
C THR A 825 22.44 -46.18 -2.67
N TRP A 826 21.53 -46.11 -3.64
CA TRP A 826 20.24 -45.42 -3.55
C TRP A 826 19.12 -46.42 -3.78
N ARG A 827 18.08 -46.38 -2.94
CA ARG A 827 16.94 -47.27 -3.13
C ARG A 827 16.03 -46.72 -4.24
N VAL A 828 15.78 -47.52 -5.26
CA VAL A 828 14.75 -47.28 -6.27
C VAL A 828 13.55 -48.17 -5.95
N ASP A 829 12.40 -47.56 -5.72
CA ASP A 829 11.15 -48.21 -5.34
C ASP A 829 10.33 -48.65 -6.58
N ASP A 830 10.30 -47.83 -7.64
CA ASP A 830 9.58 -48.15 -8.90
C ASP A 830 10.17 -47.38 -10.10
N VAL A 831 10.00 -47.96 -11.29
CA VAL A 831 10.33 -47.35 -12.59
C VAL A 831 9.21 -47.62 -13.59
N THR A 832 8.59 -46.56 -14.11
CA THR A 832 7.61 -46.63 -15.20
C THR A 832 8.17 -45.95 -16.45
N VAL A 833 7.93 -46.54 -17.61
CA VAL A 833 8.34 -45.99 -18.91
C VAL A 833 7.13 -45.92 -19.81
N GLU A 834 6.71 -44.71 -20.15
CA GLU A 834 5.50 -44.45 -20.92
C GLU A 834 5.79 -43.60 -22.17
N PRO A 835 5.12 -43.89 -23.30
CA PRO A 835 5.20 -43.02 -24.47
C PRO A 835 4.46 -41.70 -24.19
N ALA A 836 5.15 -40.57 -24.35
CA ALA A 836 4.59 -39.24 -24.36
C ALA A 836 4.58 -38.68 -25.80
N ARG A 837 3.83 -37.60 -26.08
CA ARG A 837 3.60 -37.11 -27.47
C ARG A 837 4.88 -37.00 -28.32
N ASN A 838 5.93 -36.38 -27.77
CA ASN A 838 7.20 -36.12 -28.47
C ASN A 838 8.41 -36.82 -27.82
N TYR A 839 8.18 -37.57 -26.73
CA TYR A 839 9.23 -38.11 -25.87
C TYR A 839 8.84 -39.49 -25.34
N THR A 840 9.77 -40.17 -24.70
CA THR A 840 9.45 -41.26 -23.78
C THR A 840 9.70 -40.77 -22.35
N GLU A 841 8.66 -40.79 -21.51
CA GLU A 841 8.75 -40.41 -20.10
C GLU A 841 9.16 -41.62 -19.27
N ILE A 842 10.21 -41.45 -18.48
CA ILE A 842 10.69 -42.42 -17.49
C ILE A 842 10.44 -41.79 -16.13
N VAL A 843 9.51 -42.33 -15.35
CA VAL A 843 9.28 -41.91 -13.96
C VAL A 843 9.97 -42.91 -13.06
N VAL A 844 10.82 -42.42 -12.17
CA VAL A 844 11.47 -43.22 -11.12
C VAL A 844 11.03 -42.70 -9.77
N THR A 845 10.63 -43.61 -8.89
CA THR A 845 10.37 -43.30 -7.48
C THR A 845 11.38 -44.00 -6.61
N GLY A 846 11.93 -43.33 -5.59
CA GLY A 846 12.97 -43.87 -4.74
C GLY A 846 13.20 -43.10 -3.44
N GLU A 847 14.35 -43.34 -2.83
CA GLU A 847 14.78 -42.68 -1.60
C GLU A 847 15.14 -41.21 -1.85
N GLU A 848 14.60 -40.29 -1.04
CA GLU A 848 14.92 -38.87 -1.07
C GLU A 848 16.30 -38.60 -0.43
N LYS A 849 17.37 -38.90 -1.18
CA LYS A 849 18.76 -38.80 -0.74
C LYS A 849 19.61 -38.07 -1.77
N MET A 850 20.51 -37.18 -1.32
CA MET A 850 21.42 -36.45 -2.21
C MET A 850 22.21 -37.39 -3.12
N GLY A 851 22.41 -36.96 -4.37
CA GLY A 851 23.07 -37.75 -5.41
C GLY A 851 22.13 -38.68 -6.19
N PHE A 852 20.84 -38.78 -5.84
CA PHE A 852 19.89 -39.62 -6.57
C PHE A 852 19.79 -39.27 -8.07
N LEU A 853 19.74 -37.97 -8.41
CA LEU A 853 19.76 -37.51 -9.80
C LEU A 853 21.04 -37.94 -10.53
N HIS A 854 22.20 -37.82 -9.89
CA HIS A 854 23.49 -38.25 -10.46
C HIS A 854 23.51 -39.75 -10.71
N TYR A 855 23.06 -40.53 -9.72
CA TYR A 855 22.96 -41.97 -9.79
C TYR A 855 22.09 -42.42 -10.97
N PHE A 856 20.82 -42.00 -11.00
CA PHE A 856 19.89 -42.47 -12.01
C PHE A 856 20.19 -41.94 -13.41
N SER A 857 20.63 -40.68 -13.55
CA SER A 857 21.08 -40.16 -14.84
C SER A 857 22.34 -40.87 -15.36
N GLY A 858 23.16 -41.45 -14.48
CA GLY A 858 24.29 -42.31 -14.85
C GLY A 858 23.85 -43.62 -15.49
N ILE A 859 22.80 -44.25 -14.96
CA ILE A 859 22.18 -45.44 -15.58
C ILE A 859 21.65 -45.10 -16.96
N LEU A 860 20.93 -43.98 -17.11
CA LEU A 860 20.43 -43.54 -18.41
C LEU A 860 21.57 -43.27 -19.40
N ALA A 861 22.68 -42.69 -18.94
CA ALA A 861 23.86 -42.45 -19.75
C ALA A 861 24.54 -43.74 -20.23
N LYS A 862 24.64 -44.78 -19.37
CA LYS A 862 25.16 -46.11 -19.74
C LYS A 862 24.32 -46.79 -20.81
N LEU A 863 23.01 -46.55 -20.80
CA LEU A 863 22.05 -47.05 -21.79
C LEU A 863 22.01 -46.20 -23.08
N GLU A 864 22.90 -45.22 -23.22
CA GLU A 864 22.93 -44.26 -24.33
C GLU A 864 21.61 -43.48 -24.53
N LEU A 865 20.84 -43.31 -23.46
CA LEU A 865 19.61 -42.54 -23.47
C LEU A 865 19.93 -41.07 -23.22
N ASN A 866 19.69 -40.22 -24.24
CA ASN A 866 19.84 -38.79 -24.06
C ASN A 866 18.61 -38.21 -23.33
N VAL A 867 18.86 -37.61 -22.17
CA VAL A 867 17.84 -36.91 -21.40
C VAL A 867 17.64 -35.53 -22.01
N GLU A 868 16.48 -35.30 -22.62
CA GLU A 868 16.11 -33.99 -23.19
C GLU A 868 15.40 -33.11 -22.17
N MET A 869 14.86 -33.69 -21.10
CA MET A 869 14.28 -32.96 -19.98
C MET A 869 14.29 -33.81 -18.72
N CYS A 870 14.55 -33.22 -17.56
CA CYS A 870 14.44 -33.88 -16.26
C CYS A 870 13.54 -33.07 -15.34
N LYS A 871 12.90 -33.71 -14.37
CA LYS A 871 12.21 -33.04 -13.27
C LYS A 871 12.45 -33.84 -12.00
N CYS A 872 13.00 -33.19 -10.99
CA CYS A 872 13.20 -33.81 -9.68
C CYS A 872 12.13 -33.31 -8.72
N SER A 873 11.58 -34.18 -7.87
CA SER A 873 10.63 -33.74 -6.83
C SER A 873 10.69 -34.63 -5.59
N GLY A 874 10.68 -34.01 -4.40
CA GLY A 874 10.52 -34.71 -3.13
C GLY A 874 9.08 -34.59 -2.64
N LEU A 875 8.40 -35.71 -2.43
CA LEU A 875 7.03 -35.73 -1.89
C LEU A 875 6.93 -36.75 -0.75
N GLY A 876 6.73 -36.27 0.48
CA GLY A 876 6.47 -37.14 1.63
C GLY A 876 7.63 -38.06 2.04
N GLY A 877 8.89 -37.68 1.77
CA GLY A 877 10.06 -38.50 2.08
C GLY A 877 10.46 -39.48 0.97
N GLN A 878 9.90 -39.35 -0.23
CA GLN A 878 10.28 -40.10 -1.44
C GLN A 878 10.68 -39.14 -2.55
N ALA A 879 11.75 -39.50 -3.28
CA ALA A 879 12.11 -38.86 -4.53
C ALA A 879 11.23 -39.40 -5.66
N ILE A 880 10.68 -38.50 -6.47
CA ILE A 880 9.94 -38.80 -7.69
C ILE A 880 10.56 -37.97 -8.79
N ASP A 881 11.40 -38.62 -9.59
CA ASP A 881 12.11 -37.98 -10.70
C ASP A 881 11.54 -38.44 -12.03
N ARG A 882 11.43 -37.53 -12.98
CA ARG A 882 10.89 -37.77 -14.32
C ARG A 882 11.91 -37.38 -15.36
N PHE A 883 12.27 -38.32 -16.23
CA PHE A 883 13.22 -38.12 -17.31
C PHE A 883 12.50 -38.28 -18.64
N TYR A 884 12.58 -37.28 -19.49
CA TYR A 884 12.04 -37.32 -20.85
C TYR A 884 13.21 -37.53 -21.78
N VAL A 885 13.21 -38.66 -22.46
CA VAL A 885 14.24 -39.04 -23.42
C VAL A 885 13.67 -39.01 -24.83
N GLN A 886 14.56 -38.98 -25.82
CA GLN A 886 14.21 -39.16 -27.22
C GLN A 886 13.27 -40.37 -27.42
N THR A 887 12.28 -40.24 -28.31
CA THR A 887 11.25 -41.28 -28.50
C THR A 887 11.89 -42.63 -28.80
N VAL A 888 11.59 -43.63 -27.95
CA VAL A 888 12.09 -45.00 -28.11
C VAL A 888 11.06 -45.88 -28.79
N THR A 889 11.52 -46.84 -29.59
CA THR A 889 10.64 -47.75 -30.35
C THR A 889 9.97 -48.82 -29.50
N ASP A 890 10.54 -49.16 -28.34
CA ASP A 890 10.01 -50.15 -27.40
C ASP A 890 10.22 -49.71 -25.94
N PRO A 891 9.23 -49.04 -25.32
CA PRO A 891 9.29 -48.59 -23.93
C PRO A 891 9.53 -49.71 -22.92
N GLN A 892 9.01 -50.91 -23.18
CA GLN A 892 9.13 -52.04 -22.26
C GLN A 892 10.57 -52.57 -22.24
N LYS A 893 11.20 -52.67 -23.40
CA LYS A 893 12.62 -53.05 -23.49
C LYS A 893 13.53 -52.05 -22.75
N VAL A 894 13.22 -50.76 -22.83
CA VAL A 894 13.97 -49.73 -22.10
C VAL A 894 13.80 -49.91 -20.59
N ARG A 895 12.57 -50.15 -20.12
CA ARG A 895 12.30 -50.45 -18.71
C ARG A 895 13.10 -51.66 -18.23
N ASP A 896 13.11 -52.75 -18.99
CA ASP A 896 13.82 -53.98 -18.63
C ASP A 896 15.35 -53.77 -18.60
N SER A 897 15.91 -52.96 -19.51
CA SER A 897 17.34 -52.57 -19.47
C SER A 897 17.68 -51.74 -18.23
N ILE A 898 16.81 -50.80 -17.83
CA ILE A 898 17.01 -50.00 -16.60
C ILE A 898 16.98 -50.92 -15.37
N LEU A 899 16.01 -51.82 -15.29
CA LEU A 899 15.91 -52.79 -14.18
C LEU A 899 17.11 -53.74 -14.13
N THR A 900 17.67 -54.10 -15.28
CA THR A 900 18.89 -54.91 -15.35
C THR A 900 20.07 -54.15 -14.75
N GLU A 901 20.26 -52.88 -15.12
CA GLU A 901 21.38 -52.09 -14.58
C GLU A 901 21.25 -51.80 -13.09
N LEU A 902 20.03 -51.56 -12.60
CA LEU A 902 19.74 -51.42 -11.17
C LEU A 902 20.05 -52.70 -10.35
N SER A 903 20.20 -53.85 -11.02
CA SER A 903 20.53 -55.13 -10.36
C SER A 903 22.03 -55.49 -10.43
N THR A 904 22.80 -54.80 -11.28
CA THR A 904 24.25 -54.99 -11.46
C THR A 904 25.10 -54.02 -10.64
N GLU A 905 24.54 -52.87 -10.25
CA GLU A 905 25.10 -51.93 -9.25
C GLU A 905 24.68 -52.32 -7.82
#